data_AF-A0A0A2KWQ9-F1
#
_entry.id   AF-A0A0A2KWQ9-F1
#
_cell.length_a   1.000
_cell.length_b   1.000
_cell.length_c   1.000
_cell.angle_alpha   90.00
_cell.angle_beta   90.00
_cell.angle_gamma   90.00
#
_symmetry.space_group_name_H-M   'P 1'
#
loop_
_entity.id
_entity.type
_entity.pdbx_description
1 polymer ?
#
loop_
_entity_poly.entity_id
_entity_poly.type
_entity_poly.pdbx_seq_one_letter_code
_entity_poly.pdbx_strand_id
1 'polypeptide(L)'
;MSGSEITSSSAPVGDLRDGKGNEFIKVQNEDELRLAQMGHKQELDRHFSLWSLIGLAANCTISWTGLGLGLMTAINAGGPGALIYGFILVFILQSFVGASLAEFVSAYPTEGGMYHWIAAIAPKRYNSLLSFATGWCTVFGWIFTTASTNLIYATTAMALIALYHDGLVVQPWMTFVAYQILNILTAGVVMFGNRFIPAINKFSLVYLQLAWFITMVVVAAKAPLHNDSKFVFRTWINETGWDNNVICFITGLVNPMYSLGGLDGISHITEEMPNPGRNAPLGLAITLSIAFVTGLSYLLSLMFSVQNYGSLADTHTGLPLAELFWQATSTRGGAFGLVFMVWIALGPCVIGSQLSTGRVFWAFARDEGLPLSNIWARVNPKLGSPFNAQLCVTVITGLLGCIYLGSTTAFNSMMSSAVTINNLAYVVPILTNVILFRRTMRRGPFFMGQTVGMTVNIISVAWLVFAIVFFSFPYQMPVTVSNMNYTCVVVGGFLTIELIWWLIAGKSRTQADGLPPFKAITIPNVKRLSKGWDLKCWESDIHLALRNRNLSAVISHHLPQPTHDHISYDNWLKWSQLVNKWLIHNLDGGFAILLESIRPYLDLADETYLAIRDLRFPDKEDIVSEFIKLWSMRRHHFHSIAAYVGAWRAQYAATKVMLHEIKGEMPELCSYINYQIGDPRATSGKMTYDEFDGIVNGILRTFF
;
A
#
# COMPACT_ATOMS: atom_id res chain seq x y z
N MET A 1 15.65 -24.55 41.19
CA MET A 1 15.82 -23.23 40.54
C MET A 1 15.38 -23.38 39.10
N SER A 2 14.18 -22.87 38.80
CA SER A 2 13.54 -22.91 37.49
C SER A 2 14.09 -21.81 36.60
N GLY A 3 14.45 -22.17 35.37
CA GLY A 3 14.67 -21.23 34.27
C GLY A 3 14.12 -21.87 33.01
N SER A 4 12.81 -21.71 32.78
CA SER A 4 12.14 -22.15 31.56
C SER A 4 12.48 -21.21 30.41
N GLU A 5 13.25 -21.72 29.43
CA GLU A 5 13.39 -21.11 28.12
C GLU A 5 12.04 -21.15 27.38
N ILE A 6 11.51 -19.98 27.06
CA ILE A 6 10.33 -19.83 26.20
C ILE A 6 10.82 -20.01 24.76
N THR A 7 10.59 -21.20 24.21
CA THR A 7 10.70 -21.47 22.78
C THR A 7 9.45 -20.91 22.09
N SER A 8 9.60 -19.89 21.23
CA SER A 8 8.53 -19.34 20.39
C SER A 8 8.21 -20.29 19.24
N SER A 9 7.48 -21.36 19.56
CA SER A 9 6.81 -22.22 18.57
C SER A 9 5.68 -21.44 17.90
N SER A 10 5.84 -21.11 16.63
CA SER A 10 4.77 -20.65 15.74
C SER A 10 3.74 -21.78 15.55
N ALA A 11 2.69 -21.78 16.37
CA ALA A 11 1.53 -22.65 16.22
C ALA A 11 0.75 -22.28 14.95
N PRO A 12 0.11 -23.25 14.26
CA PRO A 12 -0.75 -22.95 13.12
C PRO A 12 -1.91 -22.08 13.59
N VAL A 13 -2.15 -20.97 12.87
CA VAL A 13 -3.22 -20.02 13.14
C VAL A 13 -4.56 -20.73 12.87
N GLY A 14 -5.17 -21.25 13.93
CA GLY A 14 -6.56 -21.70 13.90
C GLY A 14 -7.50 -20.50 14.01
N ASP A 15 -8.50 -20.44 13.13
CA ASP A 15 -9.65 -19.55 13.22
C ASP A 15 -10.35 -19.75 14.58
N LEU A 16 -10.07 -18.87 15.54
CA LEU A 16 -10.82 -18.83 16.79
C LEU A 16 -12.11 -18.05 16.55
N ARG A 17 -13.18 -18.80 16.30
CA ARG A 17 -14.56 -18.30 16.27
C ARG A 17 -15.09 -18.23 17.70
N ASP A 18 -15.65 -17.10 18.12
CA ASP A 18 -16.59 -17.10 19.24
C ASP A 18 -17.84 -17.90 18.82
N GLY A 19 -18.65 -18.38 19.77
CA GLY A 19 -19.91 -19.10 19.56
C GLY A 19 -20.97 -18.34 18.74
N LYS A 20 -20.64 -17.14 18.24
CA LYS A 20 -21.43 -16.30 17.33
C LYS A 20 -20.78 -16.05 15.94
N GLY A 21 -19.64 -16.66 15.62
CA GLY A 21 -19.08 -16.67 14.27
C GLY A 21 -18.44 -15.37 13.78
N ASN A 22 -18.25 -14.36 14.64
CA ASN A 22 -17.49 -13.16 14.27
C ASN A 22 -16.01 -13.49 14.05
N GLU A 23 -15.49 -13.16 12.85
CA GLU A 23 -14.06 -13.15 12.58
C GLU A 23 -13.40 -12.01 13.35
N PHE A 24 -12.67 -12.34 14.42
CA PHE A 24 -11.72 -11.41 14.99
C PHE A 24 -10.45 -11.44 14.14
N ILE A 25 -10.13 -10.34 13.46
CA ILE A 25 -8.73 -10.10 13.07
C ILE A 25 -8.00 -9.89 14.40
N LYS A 26 -7.36 -10.95 14.90
CA LYS A 26 -6.59 -10.89 16.14
C LYS A 26 -5.31 -10.12 15.86
N VAL A 27 -5.43 -8.80 15.88
CA VAL A 27 -4.32 -7.88 15.73
C VAL A 27 -3.36 -8.09 16.90
N GLN A 28 -2.16 -8.60 16.62
CA GLN A 28 -1.16 -8.84 17.66
C GLN A 28 -0.35 -7.57 17.98
N ASN A 29 -0.34 -6.58 17.08
CA ASN A 29 0.52 -5.41 17.20
C ASN A 29 -0.09 -4.12 16.61
N GLU A 30 0.32 -2.93 17.10
CA GLU A 30 -0.22 -1.63 16.67
C GLU A 30 -0.08 -1.38 15.15
N ASP A 31 0.98 -1.89 14.55
CA ASP A 31 1.20 -1.77 13.11
C ASP A 31 0.25 -2.65 12.29
N GLU A 32 -0.07 -3.85 12.79
CA GLU A 32 -1.07 -4.73 12.16
C GLU A 32 -2.47 -4.10 12.29
N LEU A 33 -2.72 -3.37 13.40
CA LEU A 33 -3.91 -2.54 13.56
C LEU A 33 -3.95 -1.44 12.50
N ARG A 34 -2.81 -0.79 12.22
CA ARG A 34 -2.71 0.29 11.23
C ARG A 34 -2.93 -0.23 9.80
N LEU A 35 -2.37 -1.39 9.46
CA LEU A 35 -2.63 -2.05 8.17
C LEU A 35 -4.11 -2.43 8.03
N ALA A 36 -4.71 -2.99 9.07
CA ALA A 36 -6.13 -3.30 9.09
C ALA A 36 -7.01 -2.04 8.97
N GLN A 37 -6.61 -0.91 9.58
CA GLN A 37 -7.28 0.40 9.40
C GLN A 37 -7.21 0.92 7.96
N MET A 38 -6.20 0.50 7.20
CA MET A 38 -6.05 0.83 5.78
C MET A 38 -6.75 -0.19 4.86
N GLY A 39 -7.40 -1.21 5.42
CA GLY A 39 -8.15 -2.22 4.69
C GLY A 39 -7.34 -3.46 4.29
N HIS A 40 -6.09 -3.60 4.76
CA HIS A 40 -5.22 -4.73 4.39
C HIS A 40 -5.02 -5.71 5.54
N LYS A 41 -4.98 -7.00 5.21
CA LYS A 41 -4.55 -8.07 6.12
C LYS A 41 -3.04 -8.23 6.00
N GLN A 42 -2.34 -8.41 7.13
CA GLN A 42 -0.92 -8.75 7.14
C GLN A 42 -0.75 -10.17 6.55
N GLU A 43 -0.19 -10.28 5.34
CA GLU A 43 0.08 -11.57 4.68
C GLU A 43 1.56 -11.97 4.68
N LEU A 44 2.46 -11.03 4.96
CA LEU A 44 3.91 -11.22 4.93
C LEU A 44 4.52 -11.17 6.33
N ASP A 45 5.52 -12.00 6.58
CA ASP A 45 6.19 -12.10 7.88
C ASP A 45 7.19 -10.97 8.09
N ARG A 46 7.20 -10.38 9.28
CA ARG A 46 8.15 -9.31 9.63
C ARG A 46 9.49 -9.88 10.06
N HIS A 47 10.39 -10.08 9.10
CA HIS A 47 11.71 -10.66 9.37
C HIS A 47 12.88 -9.69 9.16
N PHE A 48 12.63 -8.44 8.77
CA PHE A 48 13.68 -7.43 8.62
C PHE A 48 14.08 -6.79 9.97
N SER A 49 15.39 -6.59 10.17
CA SER A 49 15.90 -5.73 11.24
C SER A 49 16.27 -4.35 10.68
N LEU A 50 16.33 -3.30 11.51
CA LEU A 50 16.73 -1.95 11.08
C LEU A 50 18.02 -1.91 10.25
N TRP A 51 19.07 -2.64 10.66
CA TRP A 51 20.33 -2.75 9.90
C TRP A 51 20.17 -3.38 8.51
N SER A 52 19.24 -4.33 8.38
CA SER A 52 18.94 -4.99 7.12
C SER A 52 18.16 -4.06 6.19
N LEU A 53 17.28 -3.21 6.76
CA LEU A 53 16.52 -2.19 6.04
C LEU A 53 17.44 -1.06 5.54
N ILE A 54 18.37 -0.61 6.37
CA ILE A 54 19.40 0.35 5.96
C ILE A 54 20.25 -0.26 4.84
N GLY A 55 20.63 -1.54 4.96
CA GLY A 55 21.35 -2.25 3.90
C GLY A 55 20.58 -2.33 2.59
N LEU A 56 19.29 -2.66 2.66
CA LEU A 56 18.40 -2.67 1.50
C LEU A 56 18.27 -1.30 0.85
N ALA A 57 18.03 -0.25 1.63
CA ALA A 57 17.92 1.11 1.10
C ALA A 57 19.24 1.60 0.48
N ALA A 58 20.38 1.31 1.14
CA ALA A 58 21.71 1.55 0.60
C ALA A 58 21.98 0.76 -0.69
N ASN A 59 21.47 -0.47 -0.80
CA ASN A 59 21.56 -1.28 -2.01
C ASN A 59 20.72 -0.71 -3.16
N CYS A 60 19.52 -0.19 -2.89
CA CYS A 60 18.68 0.41 -3.93
C CYS A 60 19.28 1.70 -4.48
N THR A 61 19.95 2.50 -3.64
CA THR A 61 20.53 3.80 -4.05
C THR A 61 21.96 3.64 -4.59
N ILE A 62 22.76 2.70 -4.06
CA ILE A 62 24.15 2.36 -4.43
C ILE A 62 24.99 3.49 -5.06
N SER A 63 25.02 4.66 -4.40
CA SER A 63 25.36 5.93 -5.07
C SER A 63 26.75 5.99 -5.68
N TRP A 64 27.79 5.55 -4.96
CA TRP A 64 29.17 5.67 -5.44
C TRP A 64 29.44 4.79 -6.66
N THR A 65 28.84 3.58 -6.74
CA THR A 65 28.97 2.74 -7.94
C THR A 65 28.17 3.34 -9.09
N GLY A 66 26.96 3.86 -8.82
CA GLY A 66 26.14 4.58 -9.80
C GLY A 66 26.93 5.73 -10.44
N LEU A 67 27.60 6.54 -9.62
CA LEU A 67 28.39 7.68 -10.08
C LEU A 67 29.55 7.27 -10.98
N GLY A 68 30.25 6.19 -10.60
CA GLY A 68 31.36 5.63 -11.36
C GLY A 68 30.92 5.01 -12.69
N LEU A 69 29.86 4.19 -12.67
CA LEU A 69 29.37 3.49 -13.86
C LEU A 69 28.65 4.45 -14.83
N GLY A 70 28.07 5.54 -14.31
CA GLY A 70 27.46 6.61 -15.10
C GLY A 70 28.44 7.61 -15.72
N LEU A 71 29.76 7.50 -15.45
CA LEU A 71 30.77 8.48 -15.89
C LEU A 71 30.70 8.80 -17.38
N MET A 72 30.38 7.81 -18.23
CA MET A 72 30.26 7.97 -19.68
C MET A 72 29.37 9.15 -20.09
N THR A 73 28.26 9.37 -19.38
CA THR A 73 27.31 10.44 -19.69
C THR A 73 27.76 11.82 -19.21
N ALA A 74 28.68 11.87 -18.25
CA ALA A 74 29.10 13.09 -17.59
C ALA A 74 30.49 13.60 -18.05
N ILE A 75 31.32 12.73 -18.64
CA ILE A 75 32.67 13.09 -19.12
C ILE A 75 32.59 14.24 -20.13
N ASN A 76 31.69 14.09 -21.11
CA ASN A 76 31.54 15.08 -22.19
C ASN A 76 30.58 16.22 -21.80
N ALA A 77 29.82 16.04 -20.71
CA ALA A 77 28.73 16.92 -20.26
C ALA A 77 29.10 17.69 -18.98
N GLY A 78 30.14 18.53 -19.09
CA GLY A 78 30.57 19.48 -18.07
C GLY A 78 31.87 19.11 -17.33
N GLY A 79 32.39 17.91 -17.53
CA GLY A 79 33.70 17.50 -17.01
C GLY A 79 33.76 17.29 -15.49
N PRO A 80 34.98 17.31 -14.89
CA PRO A 80 35.18 17.08 -13.45
C PRO A 80 34.42 18.04 -12.54
N GLY A 81 34.36 19.33 -12.90
CA GLY A 81 33.63 20.34 -12.12
C GLY A 81 32.13 20.07 -12.08
N ALA A 82 31.53 19.71 -13.22
CA ALA A 82 30.11 19.37 -13.29
C ALA A 82 29.78 18.11 -12.49
N LEU A 83 30.65 17.10 -12.50
CA LEU A 83 30.47 15.88 -11.72
C LEU A 83 30.37 16.19 -10.22
N ILE A 84 31.27 17.00 -9.68
CA ILE A 84 31.31 17.30 -8.24
C ILE A 84 30.16 18.23 -7.84
N TYR A 85 30.03 19.38 -8.49
CA TYR A 85 29.00 20.35 -8.13
C TYR A 85 27.59 19.89 -8.50
N GLY A 86 27.47 19.13 -9.60
CA GLY A 86 26.22 18.49 -10.00
C GLY A 86 25.78 17.44 -8.99
N PHE A 87 26.69 16.61 -8.48
CA PHE A 87 26.35 15.67 -7.40
C PHE A 87 25.91 16.37 -6.12
N ILE A 88 26.60 17.43 -5.68
CA ILE A 88 26.21 18.20 -4.49
C ILE A 88 24.82 18.83 -4.68
N LEU A 89 24.57 19.43 -5.84
CA LEU A 89 23.27 20.04 -6.17
C LEU A 89 22.15 19.00 -6.15
N VAL A 90 22.33 17.88 -6.86
CA VAL A 90 21.32 16.82 -6.92
C VAL A 90 21.11 16.18 -5.54
N PHE A 91 22.15 16.01 -4.74
CA PHE A 91 22.01 15.52 -3.36
C PHE A 91 21.13 16.42 -2.51
N ILE A 92 21.36 17.74 -2.55
CA ILE A 92 20.56 18.71 -1.80
C ILE A 92 19.09 18.62 -2.26
N LEU A 93 18.86 18.60 -3.57
CA LEU A 93 17.50 18.56 -4.14
C LEU A 93 16.79 17.23 -3.85
N GLN A 94 17.49 16.10 -3.95
CA GLN A 94 16.97 14.78 -3.58
C GLN A 94 16.74 14.63 -2.09
N SER A 95 17.43 15.39 -1.23
CA SER A 95 17.14 15.42 0.20
C SER A 95 15.77 16.03 0.49
N PHE A 96 15.32 17.02 -0.28
CA PHE A 96 13.95 17.54 -0.18
C PHE A 96 12.92 16.48 -0.61
N VAL A 97 13.17 15.78 -1.72
CA VAL A 97 12.29 14.70 -2.19
C VAL A 97 12.24 13.57 -1.15
N GLY A 98 13.39 13.14 -0.65
CA GLY A 98 13.50 12.12 0.39
C GLY A 98 12.80 12.51 1.68
N ALA A 99 12.85 13.77 2.09
CA ALA A 99 12.11 14.27 3.26
C ALA A 99 10.58 14.23 3.03
N SER A 100 10.10 14.62 1.84
CA SER A 100 8.69 14.47 1.46
C SER A 100 8.25 13.00 1.51
N LEU A 101 9.00 12.10 0.87
CA LEU A 101 8.70 10.66 0.85
C LEU A 101 8.73 10.04 2.26
N ALA A 102 9.70 10.45 3.09
CA ALA A 102 9.82 10.03 4.48
C ALA A 102 8.57 10.40 5.30
N GLU A 103 7.98 11.56 5.07
CA GLU A 103 6.72 11.95 5.72
C GLU A 103 5.53 11.11 5.26
N PHE A 104 5.42 10.85 3.95
CA PHE A 104 4.36 10.00 3.41
C PHE A 104 4.41 8.57 3.93
N VAL A 105 5.58 7.92 3.86
CA VAL A 105 5.75 6.54 4.35
C VAL A 105 5.58 6.45 5.87
N SER A 106 5.87 7.53 6.61
CA SER A 106 5.62 7.60 8.04
C SER A 106 4.13 7.62 8.36
N ALA A 107 3.34 8.37 7.58
CA ALA A 107 1.90 8.49 7.74
C ALA A 107 1.14 7.26 7.25
N TYR A 108 1.58 6.68 6.13
CA TYR A 108 0.91 5.58 5.42
C TYR A 108 1.91 4.47 5.04
N PRO A 109 2.35 3.67 6.02
CA PRO A 109 3.31 2.58 5.80
C PRO A 109 2.61 1.37 5.14
N THR A 110 2.57 1.34 3.81
CA THR A 110 1.98 0.26 3.01
C THR A 110 2.90 -0.08 1.84
N GLU A 111 2.96 -1.36 1.43
CA GLU A 111 3.85 -1.77 0.33
C GLU A 111 3.50 -1.15 -1.01
N GLY A 112 2.22 -0.78 -1.19
CA GLY A 112 1.76 -0.05 -2.37
C GLY A 112 2.35 1.35 -2.52
N GLY A 113 2.93 1.92 -1.46
CA GLY A 113 3.63 3.21 -1.52
C GLY A 113 2.75 4.33 -2.09
N MET A 114 3.20 4.93 -3.18
CA MET A 114 2.65 6.17 -3.74
C MET A 114 1.18 6.11 -4.13
N TYR A 115 0.70 4.99 -4.69
CA TYR A 115 -0.70 4.90 -5.09
C TYR A 115 -1.64 4.83 -3.89
N HIS A 116 -1.21 4.20 -2.79
CA HIS A 116 -1.93 4.24 -1.52
C HIS A 116 -1.89 5.61 -0.86
N TRP A 117 -0.75 6.32 -0.96
CA TRP A 117 -0.65 7.68 -0.44
C TRP A 117 -1.67 8.59 -1.11
N ILE A 118 -1.77 8.51 -2.45
CA ILE A 118 -2.79 9.21 -3.22
C ILE A 118 -4.20 8.77 -2.85
N ALA A 119 -4.45 7.47 -2.72
CA ALA A 119 -5.75 6.97 -2.29
C ALA A 119 -6.17 7.53 -0.92
N ALA A 120 -5.21 7.83 -0.03
CA ALA A 120 -5.48 8.42 1.27
C ALA A 120 -5.68 9.95 1.24
N ILE A 121 -4.92 10.69 0.41
CA ILE A 121 -4.93 12.17 0.45
C ILE A 121 -5.81 12.84 -0.62
N ALA A 122 -6.08 12.16 -1.74
CA ALA A 122 -6.70 12.78 -2.90
C ALA A 122 -8.22 12.98 -2.72
N PRO A 123 -8.80 14.06 -3.26
CA PRO A 123 -10.24 14.30 -3.20
C PRO A 123 -11.01 13.16 -3.88
N LYS A 124 -12.15 12.76 -3.29
CA LYS A 124 -12.97 11.62 -3.75
C LYS A 124 -13.23 11.60 -5.27
N ARG A 125 -13.42 12.77 -5.88
CA ARG A 125 -13.69 12.91 -7.33
C ARG A 125 -12.53 12.47 -8.23
N TYR A 126 -11.28 12.67 -7.81
CA TYR A 126 -10.08 12.38 -8.62
C TYR A 126 -9.28 11.18 -8.10
N ASN A 127 -9.64 10.67 -6.92
CA ASN A 127 -8.92 9.63 -6.22
C ASN A 127 -8.69 8.38 -7.09
N SER A 128 -9.73 7.88 -7.75
CA SER A 128 -9.64 6.63 -8.50
C SER A 128 -8.68 6.73 -9.71
N LEU A 129 -8.78 7.82 -10.48
CA LEU A 129 -7.88 8.08 -11.62
C LEU A 129 -6.43 8.30 -11.16
N LEU A 130 -6.22 9.16 -10.15
CA LEU A 130 -4.88 9.49 -9.68
C LEU A 130 -4.19 8.29 -9.03
N SER A 131 -4.91 7.50 -8.22
CA SER A 131 -4.37 6.27 -7.62
C SER A 131 -4.02 5.24 -8.68
N PHE A 132 -4.89 5.04 -9.68
CA PHE A 132 -4.62 4.11 -10.76
C PHE A 132 -3.40 4.51 -11.58
N ALA A 133 -3.32 5.78 -12.00
CA ALA A 133 -2.21 6.29 -12.78
C ALA A 133 -0.89 6.23 -11.98
N THR A 134 -0.94 6.61 -10.70
CA THR A 134 0.24 6.52 -9.83
C THR A 134 0.68 5.06 -9.67
N GLY A 135 -0.24 4.12 -9.50
CA GLY A 135 0.08 2.69 -9.32
C GLY A 135 0.75 2.07 -10.54
N TRP A 136 0.22 2.31 -11.74
CA TRP A 136 0.84 1.83 -12.98
C TRP A 136 2.20 2.49 -13.24
N CYS A 137 2.34 3.80 -13.01
CA CYS A 137 3.63 4.49 -13.05
C CYS A 137 4.64 3.86 -12.08
N THR A 138 4.25 3.58 -10.83
CA THR A 138 5.14 2.94 -9.84
C THR A 138 5.56 1.53 -10.27
N VAL A 139 4.62 0.68 -10.69
CA VAL A 139 4.91 -0.70 -11.11
C VAL A 139 5.87 -0.73 -12.30
N PHE A 140 5.58 0.02 -13.37
CA PHE A 140 6.43 0.03 -14.56
C PHE A 140 7.75 0.77 -14.32
N GLY A 141 7.74 1.84 -13.53
CA GLY A 141 8.96 2.54 -13.11
C GLY A 141 9.95 1.59 -12.43
N TRP A 142 9.47 0.74 -11.53
CA TRP A 142 10.29 -0.26 -10.86
C TRP A 142 10.72 -1.42 -11.76
N ILE A 143 9.85 -1.90 -12.65
CA ILE A 143 10.23 -2.89 -13.68
C ILE A 143 11.35 -2.37 -14.57
N PHE A 144 11.23 -1.14 -15.09
CA PHE A 144 12.27 -0.53 -15.93
C PHE A 144 13.55 -0.24 -15.15
N THR A 145 13.43 0.15 -13.88
CA THR A 145 14.59 0.34 -12.99
C THR A 145 15.34 -0.98 -12.79
N THR A 146 14.63 -2.08 -12.54
CA THR A 146 15.22 -3.42 -12.38
C THR A 146 15.85 -3.92 -13.68
N ALA A 147 15.20 -3.68 -14.82
CA ALA A 147 15.77 -4.00 -16.12
C ALA A 147 17.06 -3.19 -16.38
N SER A 148 17.08 -1.91 -16.01
CA SER A 148 18.25 -1.04 -16.11
C SER A 148 19.41 -1.53 -15.23
N THR A 149 19.17 -1.77 -13.94
CA THR A 149 20.22 -2.20 -13.01
C THR A 149 20.79 -3.57 -13.40
N ASN A 150 19.97 -4.48 -13.92
CA ASN A 150 20.45 -5.76 -14.44
C ASN A 150 21.33 -5.61 -15.69
N LEU A 151 21.06 -4.62 -16.56
CA LEU A 151 21.94 -4.32 -17.69
C LEU A 151 23.30 -3.77 -17.22
N ILE A 152 23.31 -2.86 -16.25
CA ILE A 152 24.55 -2.34 -15.67
C ILE A 152 25.37 -3.49 -15.06
N TYR A 153 24.70 -4.43 -14.40
CA TYR A 153 25.35 -5.60 -13.83
C TYR A 153 25.96 -6.53 -14.89
N ALA A 154 25.25 -6.76 -16.00
CA ALA A 154 25.72 -7.57 -17.12
C ALA A 154 26.86 -6.90 -17.91
N THR A 155 26.75 -5.60 -18.20
CA THR A 155 27.80 -4.83 -18.89
C THR A 155 29.09 -4.78 -18.08
N THR A 156 28.98 -4.60 -16.75
CA THR A 156 30.15 -4.65 -15.85
C THR A 156 30.78 -6.04 -15.83
N ALA A 157 29.99 -7.11 -15.89
CA ALA A 157 30.50 -8.48 -16.02
C ALA A 157 31.28 -8.68 -17.34
N MET A 158 30.76 -8.15 -18.45
CA MET A 158 31.44 -8.22 -19.74
C MET A 158 32.73 -7.38 -19.76
N ALA A 159 32.74 -6.22 -19.10
CA ALA A 159 33.93 -5.39 -18.97
C ALA A 159 35.06 -6.10 -18.21
N LEU A 160 34.75 -6.91 -17.19
CA LEU A 160 35.73 -7.74 -16.48
C LEU A 160 36.41 -8.77 -17.38
N ILE A 161 35.66 -9.37 -18.31
CA ILE A 161 36.20 -10.32 -19.29
C ILE A 161 37.06 -9.58 -20.32
N ALA A 162 36.57 -8.43 -20.81
CA ALA A 162 37.28 -7.62 -21.80
C ALA A 162 38.63 -7.08 -21.29
N LEU A 163 38.80 -6.88 -19.98
CA LEU A 163 40.08 -6.44 -19.39
C LEU A 163 41.25 -7.41 -19.60
N TYR A 164 40.98 -8.70 -19.79
CA TYR A 164 42.03 -9.72 -20.03
C TYR A 164 42.10 -10.20 -21.48
N HIS A 165 41.08 -9.89 -22.28
CA HIS A 165 40.99 -10.30 -23.67
C HIS A 165 41.03 -9.08 -24.60
N ASP A 166 42.25 -8.63 -24.93
CA ASP A 166 42.51 -7.44 -25.74
C ASP A 166 41.93 -7.49 -27.17
N GLY A 167 41.55 -8.67 -27.66
CA GLY A 167 40.91 -8.85 -28.98
C GLY A 167 39.40 -9.02 -28.91
N LEU A 168 38.80 -9.04 -27.72
CA LEU A 168 37.37 -9.28 -27.54
C LEU A 168 36.58 -7.98 -27.66
N VAL A 169 35.96 -7.77 -28.82
CA VAL A 169 34.94 -6.73 -28.99
C VAL A 169 33.64 -7.24 -28.37
N VAL A 170 33.19 -6.59 -27.29
CA VAL A 170 31.93 -6.95 -26.61
C VAL A 170 30.75 -6.68 -27.54
N GLN A 171 30.17 -7.74 -28.09
CA GLN A 171 29.00 -7.64 -28.96
C GLN A 171 27.70 -7.61 -28.12
N PRO A 172 26.62 -6.96 -28.61
CA PRO A 172 25.37 -6.83 -27.85
C PRO A 172 24.77 -8.16 -27.39
N TRP A 173 24.88 -9.22 -28.18
CA TRP A 173 24.37 -10.54 -27.81
C TRP A 173 25.09 -11.16 -26.60
N MET A 174 26.38 -10.85 -26.40
CA MET A 174 27.15 -11.37 -25.25
C MET A 174 26.61 -10.77 -23.94
N THR A 175 26.43 -9.46 -23.93
CA THR A 175 25.81 -8.75 -22.81
C THR A 175 24.37 -9.20 -22.57
N PHE A 176 23.61 -9.47 -23.64
CA PHE A 176 22.25 -10.02 -23.53
C PHE A 176 22.24 -11.40 -22.86
N VAL A 177 23.14 -12.32 -23.23
CA VAL A 177 23.21 -13.63 -22.57
C VAL A 177 23.58 -13.48 -21.09
N ALA A 178 24.56 -12.64 -20.77
CA ALA A 178 24.90 -12.32 -19.38
C ALA A 178 23.71 -11.73 -18.62
N TYR A 179 22.97 -10.82 -19.25
CA TYR A 179 21.75 -10.21 -18.71
C TYR A 179 20.71 -11.27 -18.31
N GLN A 180 20.42 -12.23 -19.20
CA GLN A 180 19.42 -13.25 -18.91
C GLN A 180 19.85 -14.20 -17.80
N ILE A 181 21.12 -14.61 -17.80
CA ILE A 181 21.67 -15.47 -16.74
C ILE A 181 21.57 -14.76 -15.39
N LEU A 182 22.01 -13.51 -15.31
CA LEU A 182 22.01 -12.73 -14.07
C LEU A 182 20.58 -12.38 -13.62
N ASN A 183 19.64 -12.13 -14.54
CA ASN A 183 18.23 -11.94 -14.22
C ASN A 183 17.65 -13.19 -13.54
N ILE A 184 17.85 -14.37 -14.13
CA ILE A 184 17.35 -15.64 -13.57
C ILE A 184 18.00 -15.93 -12.21
N LEU A 185 19.31 -15.72 -12.08
CA LEU A 185 20.03 -15.95 -10.82
C LEU A 185 19.53 -15.03 -9.70
N THR A 186 19.45 -13.73 -9.95
CA THR A 186 19.02 -12.74 -8.95
C THR A 186 17.55 -12.89 -8.60
N ALA A 187 16.67 -13.13 -9.59
CA ALA A 187 15.28 -13.48 -9.33
C ALA A 187 15.13 -14.79 -8.56
N GLY A 188 15.96 -15.79 -8.84
CA GLY A 188 16.01 -17.06 -8.11
C GLY A 188 16.32 -16.87 -6.63
N VAL A 189 17.25 -15.97 -6.29
CA VAL A 189 17.53 -15.60 -4.90
C VAL A 189 16.30 -14.99 -4.22
N VAL A 190 15.54 -14.14 -4.92
CA VAL A 190 14.31 -13.54 -4.37
C VAL A 190 13.19 -14.57 -4.21
N MET A 191 13.01 -15.44 -5.19
CA MET A 191 11.93 -16.45 -5.21
C MET A 191 12.13 -17.54 -4.15
N PHE A 192 13.34 -18.07 -4.01
CA PHE A 192 13.64 -19.22 -3.14
C PHE A 192 14.35 -18.84 -1.84
N GLY A 193 14.99 -17.67 -1.81
CA GLY A 193 15.87 -17.24 -0.73
C GLY A 193 15.29 -16.14 0.16
N ASN A 194 13.96 -15.97 0.24
CA ASN A 194 13.35 -14.86 1.01
C ASN A 194 13.86 -14.79 2.47
N ARG A 195 14.09 -15.94 3.12
CA ARG A 195 14.68 -16.04 4.47
C ARG A 195 16.11 -15.49 4.56
N PHE A 196 16.90 -15.57 3.50
CA PHE A 196 18.30 -15.15 3.47
C PHE A 196 18.47 -13.69 3.06
N ILE A 197 17.47 -13.07 2.43
CA ILE A 197 17.50 -11.67 2.01
C ILE A 197 17.93 -10.73 3.15
N PRO A 198 17.40 -10.86 4.39
CA PRO A 198 17.83 -9.96 5.45
C PRO A 198 19.32 -10.06 5.78
N ALA A 199 19.91 -11.26 5.66
CA ALA A 199 21.34 -11.49 5.88
C ALA A 199 22.17 -10.93 4.71
N ILE A 200 21.72 -11.11 3.47
CA ILE A 200 22.34 -10.53 2.27
C ILE A 200 22.40 -9.01 2.39
N ASN A 201 21.32 -8.36 2.83
CA ASN A 201 21.30 -6.91 2.98
C ASN A 201 22.24 -6.41 4.09
N LYS A 202 22.36 -7.14 5.21
CA LYS A 202 23.34 -6.82 6.26
C LYS A 202 24.77 -6.97 5.76
N PHE A 203 25.08 -8.06 5.07
CA PHE A 203 26.38 -8.29 4.45
C PHE A 203 26.70 -7.17 3.46
N SER A 204 25.74 -6.86 2.58
CA SER A 204 25.90 -5.83 1.56
C SER A 204 26.16 -4.46 2.15
N LEU A 205 25.49 -4.08 3.25
CA LEU A 205 25.74 -2.81 3.91
C LEU A 205 27.22 -2.67 4.31
N VAL A 206 27.79 -3.70 4.94
CA VAL A 206 29.20 -3.70 5.37
C VAL A 206 30.13 -3.76 4.16
N TYR A 207 29.83 -4.65 3.20
CA TYR A 207 30.62 -4.84 2.00
C TYR A 207 30.70 -3.55 1.17
N LEU A 208 29.58 -2.84 0.97
CA LEU A 208 29.54 -1.59 0.22
C LEU A 208 30.44 -0.51 0.82
N GLN A 209 30.44 -0.36 2.14
CA GLN A 209 31.32 0.61 2.80
C GLN A 209 32.79 0.20 2.70
N LEU A 210 33.07 -1.10 2.86
CA LEU A 210 34.44 -1.60 2.75
C LEU A 210 34.97 -1.48 1.31
N ALA A 211 34.17 -1.85 0.31
CA ALA A 211 34.51 -1.77 -1.10
C ALA A 211 34.71 -0.32 -1.56
N TRP A 212 33.83 0.60 -1.12
CA TRP A 212 34.02 2.04 -1.34
C TRP A 212 35.35 2.52 -0.75
N PHE A 213 35.62 2.21 0.52
CA PHE A 213 36.83 2.67 1.20
C PHE A 213 38.09 2.11 0.54
N ILE A 214 38.14 0.81 0.26
CA ILE A 214 39.28 0.18 -0.42
C ILE A 214 39.48 0.79 -1.81
N THR A 215 38.42 0.93 -2.61
CA THR A 215 38.52 1.49 -3.96
C THR A 215 39.03 2.93 -3.90
N MET A 216 38.47 3.75 -3.00
CA MET A 216 38.88 5.14 -2.81
C MET A 216 40.36 5.26 -2.42
N VAL A 217 40.84 4.43 -1.48
CA VAL A 217 42.24 4.43 -1.03
C VAL A 217 43.17 3.88 -2.11
N VAL A 218 42.83 2.78 -2.77
CA VAL A 218 43.71 2.16 -3.77
C VAL A 218 43.87 3.07 -4.99
N VAL A 219 42.79 3.65 -5.50
CA VAL A 219 42.86 4.59 -6.62
C VAL A 219 43.71 5.80 -6.25
N ALA A 220 43.47 6.41 -5.09
CA ALA A 220 44.25 7.56 -4.63
C ALA A 220 45.73 7.22 -4.36
N ALA A 221 46.04 6.04 -3.82
CA ALA A 221 47.41 5.67 -3.44
C ALA A 221 48.24 5.11 -4.61
N LYS A 222 47.61 4.52 -5.62
CA LYS A 222 48.31 3.91 -6.77
C LYS A 222 48.39 4.83 -7.99
N ALA A 223 47.56 5.87 -8.06
CA ALA A 223 47.61 6.85 -9.13
C ALA A 223 49.05 7.35 -9.33
N PRO A 224 49.61 7.25 -10.56
CA PRO A 224 50.96 7.71 -10.85
C PRO A 224 51.16 9.20 -10.56
N LEU A 225 50.15 10.01 -10.88
CA LEU A 225 50.11 11.45 -10.65
C LEU A 225 48.74 11.85 -10.10
N HIS A 226 48.73 12.90 -9.29
CA HIS A 226 47.49 13.54 -8.84
C HIS A 226 47.27 14.84 -9.59
N ASN A 227 46.05 15.03 -10.09
CA ASN A 227 45.66 16.28 -10.73
C ASN A 227 45.63 17.45 -9.74
N ASP A 228 45.79 18.65 -10.26
CA ASP A 228 45.71 19.85 -9.45
C ASP A 228 44.26 20.22 -9.12
N SER A 229 44.07 21.03 -8.08
CA SER A 229 42.75 21.47 -7.64
C SER A 229 42.02 22.31 -8.70
N LYS A 230 42.74 22.97 -9.60
CA LYS A 230 42.14 23.69 -10.72
C LYS A 230 41.53 22.72 -11.73
N PHE A 231 42.21 21.61 -12.04
CA PHE A 231 41.63 20.57 -12.88
C PHE A 231 40.30 20.08 -12.30
N VAL A 232 40.32 19.64 -11.04
CA VAL A 232 39.18 19.00 -10.40
C VAL A 232 37.99 19.94 -10.17
N PHE A 233 38.23 21.16 -9.67
CA PHE A 233 37.14 22.06 -9.26
C PHE A 233 36.81 23.17 -10.27
N ARG A 234 37.69 23.47 -11.23
CA ARG A 234 37.52 24.63 -12.13
C ARG A 234 37.54 24.28 -13.61
N THR A 235 37.69 23.01 -13.97
CA THR A 235 37.66 22.58 -15.37
C THR A 235 36.25 22.30 -15.82
N TRP A 236 35.90 22.90 -16.94
CA TRP A 236 34.63 22.72 -17.63
C TRP A 236 34.89 22.17 -19.02
N ILE A 237 34.30 21.02 -19.33
CA ILE A 237 34.42 20.38 -20.64
C ILE A 237 33.03 20.31 -21.25
N ASN A 238 32.85 20.90 -22.42
CA ASN A 238 31.61 20.81 -23.18
C ASN A 238 31.91 20.19 -24.54
N GLU A 239 31.73 18.89 -24.64
CA GLU A 239 31.82 18.10 -25.87
C GLU A 239 30.44 17.54 -26.27
N THR A 240 29.37 18.10 -25.70
CA THR A 240 27.99 17.70 -26.00
C THR A 240 27.47 18.31 -27.31
N GLY A 241 28.16 19.31 -27.87
CA GLY A 241 27.70 20.05 -29.05
C GLY A 241 26.59 21.07 -28.77
N TRP A 242 26.17 21.24 -27.51
CA TRP A 242 25.30 22.34 -27.11
C TRP A 242 26.10 23.64 -27.00
N ASP A 243 25.63 24.71 -27.67
CA ASP A 243 26.26 26.03 -27.60
C ASP A 243 26.29 26.62 -26.17
N ASN A 244 25.31 26.23 -25.34
CA ASN A 244 25.16 26.74 -23.98
C ASN A 244 25.71 25.76 -22.94
N ASN A 245 26.75 26.19 -22.23
CA ASN A 245 27.36 25.46 -21.12
C ASN A 245 26.38 25.12 -19.99
N VAL A 246 25.32 25.91 -19.79
CA VAL A 246 24.28 25.62 -18.80
C VAL A 246 23.46 24.38 -19.21
N ILE A 247 23.12 24.24 -20.49
CA ILE A 247 22.38 23.07 -20.97
C ILE A 247 23.26 21.83 -20.86
N CYS A 248 24.54 21.96 -21.24
CA CYS A 248 25.56 20.93 -21.05
C CYS A 248 25.65 20.47 -19.58
N PHE A 249 25.64 21.40 -18.61
CA PHE A 249 25.64 21.06 -17.19
C PHE A 249 24.39 20.25 -16.81
N ILE A 250 23.21 20.73 -17.24
CA ILE A 250 21.93 20.13 -16.89
C ILE A 250 21.82 18.72 -17.45
N THR A 251 22.28 18.48 -18.69
CA THR A 251 22.32 17.14 -19.29
C THR A 251 23.25 16.20 -18.52
N GLY A 252 24.33 16.72 -17.91
CA GLY A 252 25.24 15.95 -17.06
C GLY A 252 24.64 15.57 -15.69
N LEU A 253 23.59 16.26 -15.22
CA LEU A 253 22.93 15.96 -13.93
C LEU A 253 22.18 14.61 -13.93
N VAL A 254 22.02 13.97 -15.08
CA VAL A 254 21.39 12.65 -15.18
C VAL A 254 22.19 11.57 -14.42
N ASN A 255 23.52 11.62 -14.46
CA ASN A 255 24.36 10.67 -13.73
C ASN A 255 24.12 10.74 -12.20
N PRO A 256 24.30 11.90 -11.54
CA PRO A 256 24.03 12.00 -10.11
C PRO A 256 22.55 11.77 -9.76
N MET A 257 21.60 12.06 -10.64
CA MET A 257 20.20 11.68 -10.41
C MET A 257 20.04 10.16 -10.38
N TYR A 258 20.56 9.46 -11.39
CA TYR A 258 20.47 8.01 -11.47
C TYR A 258 21.08 7.36 -10.23
N SER A 259 22.21 7.89 -9.76
CA SER A 259 22.94 7.45 -8.57
C SER A 259 22.22 7.73 -7.24
N LEU A 260 21.25 8.64 -7.23
CA LEU A 260 20.41 8.94 -6.06
C LEU A 260 18.94 8.56 -6.31
N GLY A 261 18.71 7.69 -7.30
CA GLY A 261 17.39 7.16 -7.63
C GLY A 261 16.94 6.05 -6.69
N GLY A 262 15.66 5.67 -6.77
CA GLY A 262 15.10 4.54 -6.01
C GLY A 262 14.97 4.77 -4.50
N LEU A 263 14.81 6.03 -4.07
CA LEU A 263 14.68 6.42 -2.65
C LEU A 263 13.47 5.78 -1.96
N ASP A 264 12.44 5.47 -2.73
CA ASP A 264 11.21 4.79 -2.32
C ASP A 264 11.35 3.26 -2.24
N GLY A 265 12.49 2.67 -2.58
CA GLY A 265 12.64 1.21 -2.63
C GLY A 265 12.34 0.50 -1.30
N ILE A 266 12.63 1.16 -0.19
CA ILE A 266 12.30 0.69 1.17
C ILE A 266 10.80 0.84 1.52
N SER A 267 10.08 1.74 0.85
CA SER A 267 8.64 1.90 1.05
C SER A 267 7.84 0.68 0.56
N HIS A 268 8.41 -0.07 -0.39
CA HIS A 268 7.79 -1.26 -0.96
C HIS A 268 7.96 -2.54 -0.13
N ILE A 269 8.61 -2.45 1.02
CA ILE A 269 8.88 -3.57 1.93
C ILE A 269 8.41 -3.19 3.35
N THR A 270 7.48 -2.23 3.45
CA THR A 270 6.99 -1.75 4.75
C THR A 270 6.12 -2.76 5.48
N GLU A 271 5.45 -3.70 4.79
CA GLU A 271 4.66 -4.75 5.48
C GLU A 271 5.57 -5.79 6.14
N GLU A 272 6.79 -6.02 5.62
CA GLU A 272 7.80 -6.91 6.22
C GLU A 272 8.71 -6.22 7.25
N MET A 273 8.52 -4.92 7.49
CA MET A 273 9.33 -4.11 8.39
C MET A 273 8.70 -3.98 9.80
N PRO A 274 9.51 -4.09 10.88
CA PRO A 274 9.04 -3.75 12.21
C PRO A 274 8.90 -2.22 12.37
N ASN A 275 7.82 -1.73 12.98
CA ASN A 275 7.58 -0.30 13.23
C ASN A 275 7.80 0.58 11.99
N PRO A 276 7.12 0.31 10.87
CA PRO A 276 7.45 0.89 9.57
C PRO A 276 7.30 2.42 9.55
N GLY A 277 6.34 2.97 10.29
CA GLY A 277 6.14 4.42 10.39
C GLY A 277 7.32 5.20 10.99
N ARG A 278 8.24 4.54 11.72
CA ARG A 278 9.47 5.17 12.25
C ARG A 278 10.73 4.70 11.53
N ASN A 279 10.79 3.41 11.19
CA ASN A 279 12.00 2.80 10.64
C ASN A 279 12.21 3.11 9.15
N ALA A 280 11.16 3.26 8.33
CA ALA A 280 11.33 3.68 6.93
C ALA A 280 11.91 5.10 6.81
N PRO A 281 11.33 6.13 7.47
CA PRO A 281 11.88 7.50 7.42
C PRO A 281 13.35 7.57 7.86
N LEU A 282 13.70 6.85 8.93
CA LEU A 282 15.07 6.76 9.42
C LEU A 282 15.99 6.08 8.40
N GLY A 283 15.52 5.00 7.76
CA GLY A 283 16.22 4.30 6.69
C GLY A 283 16.54 5.20 5.49
N LEU A 284 15.57 6.01 5.03
CA LEU A 284 15.79 7.00 3.96
C LEU A 284 16.87 8.02 4.35
N ALA A 285 16.77 8.61 5.55
CA ALA A 285 17.69 9.64 6.00
C ALA A 285 19.14 9.13 6.13
N ILE A 286 19.31 7.93 6.70
CA ILE A 286 20.63 7.29 6.83
C ILE A 286 21.21 6.97 5.45
N THR A 287 20.37 6.44 4.54
CA THR A 287 20.80 6.08 3.18
C THR A 287 21.30 7.29 2.40
N LEU A 288 20.54 8.40 2.41
CA LEU A 288 20.96 9.65 1.78
C LEU A 288 22.27 10.19 2.38
N SER A 289 22.42 10.11 3.71
CA SER A 289 23.64 10.55 4.39
C SER A 289 24.86 9.72 3.99
N ILE A 290 24.73 8.39 3.97
CA ILE A 290 25.77 7.47 3.51
C ILE A 290 26.09 7.75 2.04
N ALA A 291 25.06 7.94 1.21
CA ALA A 291 25.20 8.17 -0.22
C ALA A 291 26.00 9.44 -0.54
N PHE A 292 25.80 10.51 0.22
CA PHE A 292 26.55 11.76 0.07
C PHE A 292 28.02 11.60 0.44
N VAL A 293 28.30 11.05 1.63
CA VAL A 293 29.67 10.88 2.12
C VAL A 293 30.47 9.97 1.20
N THR A 294 29.91 8.82 0.84
CA THR A 294 30.57 7.85 -0.04
C THR A 294 30.68 8.36 -1.48
N GLY A 295 29.61 8.95 -2.03
CA GLY A 295 29.61 9.47 -3.40
C GLY A 295 30.58 10.64 -3.62
N LEU A 296 30.60 11.63 -2.72
CA LEU A 296 31.44 12.81 -2.87
C LEU A 296 32.93 12.47 -2.73
N SER A 297 33.28 11.70 -1.71
CA SER A 297 34.67 11.27 -1.48
C SER A 297 35.19 10.38 -2.60
N TYR A 298 34.33 9.50 -3.15
CA TYR A 298 34.65 8.66 -4.27
C TYR A 298 34.90 9.46 -5.55
N LEU A 299 34.00 10.38 -5.90
CA LEU A 299 34.19 11.28 -7.05
C LEU A 299 35.47 12.09 -6.95
N LEU A 300 35.77 12.65 -5.78
CA LEU A 300 37.01 13.38 -5.54
C LEU A 300 38.23 12.47 -5.78
N SER A 301 38.25 11.27 -5.20
CA SER A 301 39.35 10.32 -5.41
C SER A 301 39.54 9.98 -6.89
N LEU A 302 38.46 9.71 -7.63
CA LEU A 302 38.55 9.43 -9.07
C LEU A 302 39.08 10.62 -9.86
N MET A 303 38.56 11.83 -9.64
CA MET A 303 38.94 13.01 -10.42
C MET A 303 40.36 13.50 -10.09
N PHE A 304 40.84 13.32 -8.86
CA PHE A 304 42.24 13.57 -8.52
C PHE A 304 43.19 12.52 -9.11
N SER A 305 42.72 11.30 -9.37
CA SER A 305 43.56 10.16 -9.77
C SER A 305 43.51 9.81 -11.26
N VAL A 306 42.63 10.44 -12.04
CA VAL A 306 42.56 10.22 -13.50
C VAL A 306 43.85 10.71 -14.17
N GLN A 307 44.39 9.94 -15.11
CA GLN A 307 45.64 10.30 -15.79
C GLN A 307 45.36 10.97 -17.14
N ASN A 308 44.54 10.32 -17.98
CA ASN A 308 44.09 10.87 -19.25
C ASN A 308 42.56 10.89 -19.27
N TYR A 309 42.00 12.07 -19.08
CA TYR A 309 40.54 12.25 -19.04
C TYR A 309 39.87 12.01 -20.40
N GLY A 310 40.51 12.42 -21.50
CA GLY A 310 39.93 12.29 -22.84
C GLY A 310 39.81 10.84 -23.30
N SER A 311 40.75 9.96 -22.91
CA SER A 311 40.68 8.54 -23.25
C SER A 311 39.60 7.76 -22.48
N LEU A 312 38.95 8.37 -21.49
CA LEU A 312 37.83 7.74 -20.78
C LEU A 312 36.56 7.63 -21.63
N ALA A 313 36.42 8.44 -22.68
CA ALA A 313 35.27 8.34 -23.58
C ALA A 313 35.39 7.15 -24.55
N ASP A 314 36.61 6.85 -25.01
CA ASP A 314 36.89 5.84 -26.03
C ASP A 314 37.63 4.64 -25.43
N THR A 315 36.89 3.77 -24.73
CA THR A 315 37.47 2.63 -24.00
C THR A 315 37.22 1.30 -24.70
N HIS A 316 38.23 0.42 -24.72
CA HIS A 316 38.12 -0.92 -25.28
C HIS A 316 37.12 -1.81 -24.52
N THR A 317 37.00 -1.59 -23.20
CA THR A 317 36.08 -2.34 -22.32
C THR A 317 34.63 -1.88 -22.45
N GLY A 318 34.37 -0.74 -23.10
CA GLY A 318 33.06 -0.09 -23.12
C GLY A 318 32.62 0.48 -21.77
N LEU A 319 33.52 0.53 -20.77
CA LEU A 319 33.25 1.02 -19.43
C LEU A 319 34.33 2.02 -18.99
N PRO A 320 34.05 3.34 -18.98
CA PRO A 320 35.01 4.38 -18.58
C PRO A 320 35.63 4.16 -17.20
N LEU A 321 34.88 3.60 -16.27
CA LEU A 321 35.37 3.31 -14.92
C LEU A 321 36.50 2.26 -14.92
N ALA A 322 36.39 1.23 -15.77
CA ALA A 322 37.41 0.20 -15.87
C ALA A 322 38.73 0.77 -16.43
N GLU A 323 38.62 1.66 -17.41
CA GLU A 323 39.77 2.39 -17.97
C GLU A 323 40.42 3.30 -16.92
N LEU A 324 39.63 4.05 -16.15
CA LEU A 324 40.14 4.88 -15.05
C LEU A 324 40.92 4.04 -14.03
N PHE A 325 40.38 2.90 -13.62
CA PHE A 325 41.09 1.99 -12.70
C PHE A 325 42.36 1.40 -13.31
N TRP A 326 42.37 1.13 -14.61
CA TRP A 326 43.57 0.69 -15.30
C TRP A 326 44.63 1.79 -15.35
N GLN A 327 44.26 3.04 -15.67
CA GLN A 327 45.16 4.18 -15.63
C GLN A 327 45.72 4.43 -14.21
N ALA A 328 44.86 4.37 -13.20
CA ALA A 328 45.25 4.60 -11.81
C ALA A 328 46.15 3.48 -11.25
N THR A 329 45.94 2.22 -11.63
CA THR A 329 46.73 1.09 -11.10
C THR A 329 47.90 0.69 -12.00
N SER A 330 47.95 1.18 -13.24
CA SER A 330 48.92 0.82 -14.28
C SER A 330 49.04 -0.69 -14.55
N THR A 331 48.10 -1.50 -14.07
CA THR A 331 48.13 -2.97 -14.16
C THR A 331 46.73 -3.52 -14.43
N ARG A 332 46.64 -4.55 -15.28
CA ARG A 332 45.35 -5.21 -15.57
C ARG A 332 44.75 -5.90 -14.35
N GLY A 333 45.60 -6.52 -13.52
CA GLY A 333 45.16 -7.16 -12.28
C GLY A 333 44.58 -6.18 -11.26
N GLY A 334 45.17 -4.99 -11.12
CA GLY A 334 44.64 -3.92 -10.27
C GLY A 334 43.28 -3.42 -10.76
N ALA A 335 43.17 -3.14 -12.06
CA ALA A 335 41.91 -2.74 -12.68
C ALA A 335 40.81 -3.80 -12.48
N PHE A 336 41.12 -5.06 -12.76
CA PHE A 336 40.18 -6.17 -12.56
C PHE A 336 39.72 -6.28 -11.11
N GLY A 337 40.64 -6.22 -10.14
CA GLY A 337 40.30 -6.30 -8.72
C GLY A 337 39.31 -5.22 -8.30
N LEU A 338 39.50 -3.98 -8.76
CA LEU A 338 38.62 -2.85 -8.44
C LEU A 338 37.25 -2.97 -9.14
N VAL A 339 37.22 -3.28 -10.44
CA VAL A 339 35.96 -3.51 -11.17
C VAL A 339 35.20 -4.70 -10.56
N PHE A 340 35.90 -5.75 -10.14
CA PHE A 340 35.29 -6.95 -9.56
C PHE A 340 34.64 -6.65 -8.21
N MET A 341 35.25 -5.78 -7.39
CA MET A 341 34.61 -5.28 -6.16
C MET A 341 33.34 -4.50 -6.45
N VAL A 342 33.35 -3.62 -7.46
CA VAL A 342 32.14 -2.90 -7.91
C VAL A 342 31.08 -3.89 -8.41
N TRP A 343 31.48 -4.92 -9.14
CA TRP A 343 30.58 -5.95 -9.63
C TRP A 343 29.91 -6.74 -8.49
N ILE A 344 30.67 -7.19 -7.48
CA ILE A 344 30.08 -7.84 -6.30
C ILE A 344 29.11 -6.91 -5.57
N ALA A 345 29.42 -5.62 -5.48
CA ALA A 345 28.56 -4.61 -4.87
C ALA A 345 27.22 -4.44 -5.63
N LEU A 346 27.22 -4.58 -6.96
CA LEU A 346 25.99 -4.52 -7.78
C LEU A 346 25.05 -5.71 -7.56
N GLY A 347 25.57 -6.90 -7.22
CA GLY A 347 24.74 -8.10 -7.03
C GLY A 347 23.58 -7.89 -6.04
N PRO A 348 23.85 -7.47 -4.79
CA PRO A 348 22.81 -7.13 -3.82
C PRO A 348 21.87 -5.98 -4.26
N CYS A 349 22.34 -5.03 -5.06
CA CYS A 349 21.51 -3.96 -5.64
C CYS A 349 20.46 -4.53 -6.59
N VAL A 350 20.85 -5.45 -7.50
CA VAL A 350 19.91 -6.10 -8.42
C VAL A 350 18.92 -6.99 -7.65
N ILE A 351 19.39 -7.73 -6.64
CA ILE A 351 18.50 -8.53 -5.77
C ILE A 351 17.49 -7.63 -5.03
N GLY A 352 17.94 -6.49 -4.50
CA GLY A 352 17.07 -5.51 -3.85
C GLY A 352 16.03 -4.91 -4.82
N SER A 353 16.46 -4.56 -6.03
CA SER A 353 15.57 -4.04 -7.09
C SER A 353 14.50 -5.06 -7.49
N GLN A 354 14.90 -6.33 -7.69
CA GLN A 354 14.01 -7.44 -7.97
C GLN A 354 12.99 -7.63 -6.85
N LEU A 355 13.45 -7.64 -5.59
CA LEU A 355 12.59 -7.75 -4.42
C LEU A 355 11.55 -6.62 -4.36
N SER A 356 11.99 -5.35 -4.41
CA SER A 356 11.07 -4.20 -4.36
C SER A 356 10.06 -4.25 -5.51
N THR A 357 10.50 -4.56 -6.73
CA THR A 357 9.61 -4.67 -7.90
C THR A 357 8.58 -5.79 -7.75
N GLY A 358 9.00 -6.96 -7.26
CA GLY A 358 8.10 -8.08 -6.99
C GLY A 358 7.01 -7.74 -5.96
N ARG A 359 7.38 -7.02 -4.89
CA ARG A 359 6.43 -6.57 -3.85
C ARG A 359 5.48 -5.50 -4.35
N VAL A 360 5.96 -4.51 -5.10
CA VAL A 360 5.11 -3.49 -5.75
C VAL A 360 4.10 -4.15 -6.69
N PHE A 361 4.57 -5.06 -7.54
CA PHE A 361 3.72 -5.77 -8.49
C PHE A 361 2.66 -6.62 -7.77
N TRP A 362 3.05 -7.28 -6.69
CA TRP A 362 2.13 -8.05 -5.85
C TRP A 362 1.10 -7.16 -5.15
N ALA A 363 1.52 -6.06 -4.52
CA ALA A 363 0.62 -5.13 -3.84
C ALA A 363 -0.42 -4.56 -4.81
N PHE A 364 0.03 -4.14 -6.00
CA PHE A 364 -0.88 -3.62 -7.02
C PHE A 364 -1.79 -4.70 -7.61
N ALA A 365 -1.34 -5.96 -7.70
CA ALA A 365 -2.21 -7.09 -8.03
C ALA A 365 -3.25 -7.37 -6.95
N ARG A 366 -2.88 -7.29 -5.67
CA ARG A 366 -3.77 -7.51 -4.52
C ARG A 366 -4.93 -6.53 -4.52
N ASP A 367 -4.68 -5.28 -4.90
CA ASP A 367 -5.69 -4.22 -5.01
C ASP A 367 -6.36 -4.19 -6.40
N GLU A 368 -6.20 -5.27 -7.17
CA GLU A 368 -6.87 -5.52 -8.45
C GLU A 368 -6.59 -4.48 -9.54
N GLY A 369 -5.44 -3.79 -9.44
CA GLY A 369 -4.95 -2.86 -10.44
C GLY A 369 -4.43 -3.54 -11.72
N LEU A 370 -4.07 -4.83 -11.64
CA LEU A 370 -3.51 -5.61 -12.73
C LEU A 370 -4.51 -6.59 -13.36
N PRO A 371 -4.42 -6.86 -14.68
CA PRO A 371 -5.16 -7.94 -15.30
C PRO A 371 -4.75 -9.29 -14.69
N LEU A 372 -5.72 -10.19 -14.50
CA LEU A 372 -5.51 -11.49 -13.85
C LEU A 372 -4.96 -11.37 -12.41
N SER A 373 -5.31 -10.30 -11.69
CA SER A 373 -4.97 -10.05 -10.28
C SER A 373 -5.04 -11.29 -9.38
N ASN A 374 -6.08 -12.12 -9.55
CA ASN A 374 -6.30 -13.37 -8.81
C ASN A 374 -5.16 -14.40 -8.89
N ILE A 375 -4.30 -14.32 -9.91
CA ILE A 375 -3.13 -15.20 -10.09
C ILE A 375 -1.91 -14.57 -9.42
N TRP A 376 -1.68 -13.29 -9.67
CA TRP A 376 -0.48 -12.56 -9.25
C TRP A 376 -0.49 -12.20 -7.76
N ALA A 377 -1.66 -11.96 -7.18
CA ALA A 377 -1.84 -11.62 -5.76
C ALA A 377 -1.61 -12.81 -4.81
N ARG A 378 -1.53 -14.06 -5.31
CA ARG A 378 -1.37 -15.25 -4.48
C ARG A 378 0.03 -15.31 -3.85
N VAL A 379 0.06 -15.31 -2.52
CA VAL A 379 1.28 -15.57 -1.74
C VAL A 379 1.47 -17.07 -1.53
N ASN A 380 2.70 -17.57 -1.70
CA ASN A 380 3.01 -18.97 -1.41
C ASN A 380 3.36 -19.14 0.08
N PRO A 381 2.55 -19.84 0.89
CA PRO A 381 2.75 -19.95 2.34
C PRO A 381 4.01 -20.74 2.73
N LYS A 382 4.54 -21.60 1.85
CA LYS A 382 5.78 -22.36 2.15
C LYS A 382 7.04 -21.52 1.96
N LEU A 383 7.00 -20.54 1.06
CA LEU A 383 8.15 -19.69 0.72
C LEU A 383 8.07 -18.30 1.37
N GLY A 384 6.90 -17.90 1.87
CA GLY A 384 6.67 -16.58 2.47
C GLY A 384 6.87 -15.43 1.49
N SER A 385 6.68 -15.68 0.18
CA SER A 385 6.97 -14.74 -0.91
C SER A 385 5.94 -14.87 -2.04
N PRO A 386 5.56 -13.77 -2.72
CA PRO A 386 4.64 -13.74 -3.84
C PRO A 386 5.31 -14.27 -5.11
N PHE A 387 5.50 -15.60 -5.14
CA PHE A 387 6.23 -16.30 -6.19
C PHE A 387 5.69 -15.99 -7.60
N ASN A 388 4.37 -15.94 -7.77
CA ASN A 388 3.75 -15.69 -9.07
C ASN A 388 4.03 -14.26 -9.57
N ALA A 389 3.97 -13.27 -8.69
CA ALA A 389 4.30 -11.89 -9.01
C ALA A 389 5.77 -11.76 -9.42
N GLN A 390 6.68 -12.33 -8.62
CA GLN A 390 8.11 -12.30 -8.92
C GLN A 390 8.45 -13.00 -10.24
N LEU A 391 7.82 -14.15 -10.53
CA LEU A 391 8.00 -14.85 -11.80
C LEU A 391 7.56 -13.98 -12.99
N CYS A 392 6.41 -13.30 -12.87
CA CYS A 392 5.92 -12.39 -13.90
C CYS A 392 6.90 -11.23 -14.14
N VAL A 393 7.36 -10.57 -13.07
CA VAL A 393 8.38 -9.52 -13.14
C VAL A 393 9.66 -10.01 -13.80
N THR A 394 10.10 -11.23 -13.49
CA THR A 394 11.30 -11.83 -14.07
C THR A 394 11.16 -12.04 -15.57
N VAL A 395 9.99 -12.53 -16.01
CA VAL A 395 9.68 -12.72 -17.44
C VAL A 395 9.61 -11.39 -18.17
N ILE A 396 8.90 -10.40 -17.62
CA ILE A 396 8.81 -9.05 -18.22
C ILE A 396 10.21 -8.44 -18.33
N THR A 397 11.00 -8.48 -17.26
CA THR A 397 12.39 -7.99 -17.26
C THR A 397 13.23 -8.71 -18.32
N GLY A 398 13.10 -10.03 -18.45
CA GLY A 398 13.77 -10.80 -19.49
C GLY A 398 13.37 -10.39 -20.90
N LEU A 399 12.08 -10.12 -21.14
CA LEU A 399 11.57 -9.63 -22.43
C LEU A 399 12.08 -8.22 -22.76
N LEU A 400 12.18 -7.33 -21.76
CA LEU A 400 12.78 -6.02 -21.94
C LEU A 400 14.26 -6.11 -22.28
N GLY A 401 14.97 -7.11 -21.75
CA GLY A 401 16.33 -7.45 -22.16
C GLY A 401 16.47 -7.73 -23.67
N CYS A 402 15.44 -8.28 -24.32
CA CYS A 402 15.47 -8.55 -25.76
C CYS A 402 15.52 -7.26 -26.60
N ILE A 403 15.05 -6.12 -26.07
CA ILE A 403 15.15 -4.82 -26.74
C ILE A 403 16.62 -4.45 -26.96
N TYR A 404 17.50 -4.78 -26.02
CA TYR A 404 18.93 -4.51 -26.12
C TYR A 404 19.58 -5.21 -27.33
N LEU A 405 19.09 -6.40 -27.69
CA LEU A 405 19.58 -7.15 -28.86
C LEU A 405 19.18 -6.47 -30.18
N GLY A 406 18.00 -5.85 -30.23
CA GLY A 406 17.51 -5.14 -31.42
C GLY A 406 18.06 -3.72 -31.55
N SER A 407 18.14 -2.98 -30.45
CA SER A 407 18.66 -1.61 -30.42
C SER A 407 19.13 -1.19 -29.02
N THR A 408 20.41 -0.89 -28.90
CA THR A 408 20.99 -0.30 -27.68
C THR A 408 20.43 1.09 -27.40
N THR A 409 20.14 1.88 -28.44
CA THR A 409 19.49 3.20 -28.32
C THR A 409 18.08 3.10 -27.73
N ALA A 410 17.28 2.13 -28.18
CA ALA A 410 15.94 1.91 -27.66
C ALA A 410 15.97 1.50 -26.18
N PHE A 411 16.90 0.61 -25.81
CA PHE A 411 17.08 0.21 -24.42
C PHE A 411 17.55 1.38 -23.53
N ASN A 412 18.53 2.17 -23.99
CA ASN A 412 19.02 3.34 -23.24
C ASN A 412 17.92 4.40 -23.05
N SER A 413 17.03 4.54 -24.03
CA SER A 413 15.85 5.41 -23.91
C SER A 413 14.85 4.86 -22.88
N MET A 414 14.63 3.54 -22.84
CA MET A 414 13.82 2.90 -21.79
C MET A 414 14.43 3.11 -20.40
N MET A 415 15.74 2.99 -20.24
CA MET A 415 16.43 3.28 -18.98
C MET A 415 16.20 4.72 -18.50
N SER A 416 16.35 5.70 -19.39
CA SER A 416 16.07 7.11 -19.09
C SER A 416 14.59 7.36 -18.78
N SER A 417 13.70 6.59 -19.41
CA SER A 417 12.26 6.59 -19.14
C SER A 417 11.92 6.03 -17.76
N ALA A 418 12.67 5.05 -17.26
CA ALA A 418 12.47 4.49 -15.92
C ALA A 418 12.54 5.57 -14.84
N VAL A 419 13.58 6.41 -14.91
CA VAL A 419 13.80 7.54 -13.99
C VAL A 419 12.66 8.55 -14.13
N THR A 420 12.26 8.85 -15.36
CA THR A 420 11.21 9.83 -15.64
C THR A 420 9.83 9.39 -15.14
N ILE A 421 9.46 8.12 -15.36
CA ILE A 421 8.19 7.55 -14.88
C ILE A 421 8.18 7.46 -13.35
N ASN A 422 9.30 7.09 -12.72
CA ASN A 422 9.37 7.07 -11.27
C ASN A 422 9.26 8.49 -10.68
N ASN A 423 9.90 9.47 -11.32
CA ASN A 423 9.75 10.88 -10.95
C ASN A 423 8.30 11.36 -11.10
N LEU A 424 7.59 10.93 -12.15
CA LEU A 424 6.17 11.23 -12.32
C LEU A 424 5.35 10.64 -11.17
N ALA A 425 5.63 9.39 -10.77
CA ALA A 425 4.99 8.74 -9.64
C ALA A 425 5.22 9.51 -8.32
N TYR A 426 6.40 10.11 -8.11
CA TYR A 426 6.68 10.97 -6.95
C TYR A 426 5.94 12.31 -7.01
N VAL A 427 5.85 12.92 -8.19
CA VAL A 427 5.24 14.26 -8.35
C VAL A 427 3.78 14.22 -7.94
N VAL A 428 3.01 13.21 -8.34
CA VAL A 428 1.56 13.15 -8.10
C VAL A 428 1.17 13.29 -6.61
N PRO A 429 1.70 12.48 -5.67
CA PRO A 429 1.41 12.63 -4.24
C PRO A 429 1.93 13.93 -3.65
N ILE A 430 3.17 14.33 -3.97
CA ILE A 430 3.75 15.54 -3.41
C ILE A 430 2.98 16.78 -3.88
N LEU A 431 2.65 16.87 -5.17
CA LEU A 431 1.87 17.95 -5.76
C LEU A 431 0.44 17.99 -5.21
N THR A 432 -0.23 16.84 -5.11
CA THR A 432 -1.59 16.78 -4.53
C THR A 432 -1.59 17.31 -3.09
N ASN A 433 -0.57 16.95 -2.31
CA ASN A 433 -0.43 17.43 -0.93
C ASN A 433 -0.13 18.93 -0.85
N VAL A 434 0.62 19.50 -1.80
CA VAL A 434 0.83 20.95 -1.95
C VAL A 434 -0.48 21.65 -2.29
N ILE A 435 -1.22 21.17 -3.30
CA ILE A 435 -2.50 21.76 -3.74
C ILE A 435 -3.53 21.77 -2.60
N LEU A 436 -3.54 20.72 -1.78
CA LEU A 436 -4.43 20.60 -0.63
C LEU A 436 -3.90 21.30 0.63
N PHE A 437 -2.82 22.07 0.52
CA PHE A 437 -2.16 22.77 1.63
C PHE A 437 -1.87 21.85 2.82
N ARG A 438 -1.53 20.58 2.56
CA ARG A 438 -1.21 19.55 3.57
C ARG A 438 -2.30 19.32 4.62
N ARG A 439 -3.56 19.66 4.31
CA ARG A 439 -4.70 19.55 5.25
C ARG A 439 -5.27 18.14 5.37
N THR A 440 -5.17 17.34 4.32
CA THR A 440 -5.76 15.98 4.25
C THR A 440 -4.83 14.90 4.78
N MET A 441 -3.52 15.18 4.87
CA MET A 441 -2.53 14.21 5.30
C MET A 441 -2.58 13.96 6.81
N ARG A 442 -2.68 12.69 7.21
CA ARG A 442 -2.58 12.27 8.61
C ARG A 442 -1.14 12.44 9.10
N ARG A 443 -0.97 12.83 10.37
CA ARG A 443 0.35 12.95 10.99
C ARG A 443 0.91 11.57 11.35
N GLY A 444 2.05 11.22 10.77
CA GLY A 444 2.85 10.05 11.16
C GLY A 444 3.83 10.36 12.30
N PRO A 445 4.56 9.34 12.80
CA PRO A 445 5.65 9.54 13.77
C PRO A 445 6.72 10.55 13.33
N PHE A 446 7.00 10.62 12.03
CA PHE A 446 7.78 11.67 11.41
C PHE A 446 6.82 12.62 10.69
N PHE A 447 6.84 13.89 11.11
CA PHE A 447 5.97 14.93 10.55
C PHE A 447 6.73 16.25 10.50
N MET A 448 6.69 16.90 9.36
CA MET A 448 7.25 18.23 9.17
C MET A 448 6.16 19.26 9.41
N GLY A 449 6.45 20.28 10.24
CA GLY A 449 5.51 21.38 10.50
C GLY A 449 4.99 22.02 9.21
N GLN A 450 3.85 22.72 9.28
CA GLN A 450 3.13 23.21 8.10
C GLN A 450 4.01 23.99 7.12
N THR A 451 4.76 24.98 7.63
CA THR A 451 5.64 25.85 6.84
C THR A 451 6.80 25.08 6.22
N VAL A 452 7.55 24.33 7.05
CA VAL A 452 8.73 23.57 6.60
C VAL A 452 8.34 22.54 5.55
N GLY A 453 7.35 21.68 5.83
CA GLY A 453 6.99 20.64 4.87
C GLY A 453 6.28 21.18 3.62
N MET A 454 5.64 22.35 3.68
CA MET A 454 5.14 23.02 2.47
C MET A 454 6.30 23.50 1.59
N THR A 455 7.31 24.15 2.18
CA THR A 455 8.52 24.58 1.46
C THR A 455 9.25 23.39 0.86
N VAL A 456 9.45 22.32 1.64
CA VAL A 456 10.08 21.08 1.18
C VAL A 456 9.32 20.50 -0.01
N ASN A 457 7.99 20.34 0.10
CA ASN A 457 7.18 19.78 -0.99
C ASN A 457 7.18 20.66 -2.25
N ILE A 458 7.17 22.00 -2.12
CA ILE A 458 7.24 22.91 -3.28
C ILE A 458 8.59 22.76 -4.00
N ILE A 459 9.70 22.72 -3.26
CA ILE A 459 11.04 22.53 -3.83
C ILE A 459 11.12 21.16 -4.51
N SER A 460 10.61 20.10 -3.86
CA SER A 460 10.55 18.75 -4.42
C SER A 460 9.79 18.72 -5.74
N VAL A 461 8.60 19.33 -5.83
CA VAL A 461 7.82 19.40 -7.06
C VAL A 461 8.56 20.17 -8.15
N ALA A 462 9.11 21.34 -7.83
CA ALA A 462 9.84 22.16 -8.79
C ALA A 462 11.06 21.40 -9.36
N TRP A 463 11.79 20.69 -8.51
CA TRP A 463 12.92 19.86 -8.91
C TRP A 463 12.51 18.67 -9.78
N LEU A 464 11.47 17.92 -9.38
CA LEU A 464 11.00 16.77 -10.14
C LEU A 464 10.46 17.17 -11.52
N VAL A 465 9.70 18.28 -11.61
CA VAL A 465 9.23 18.83 -12.88
C VAL A 465 10.40 19.25 -13.76
N PHE A 466 11.39 19.93 -13.17
CA PHE A 466 12.63 20.28 -13.87
C PHE A 466 13.34 19.03 -14.42
N ALA A 467 13.52 18.00 -13.59
CA ALA A 467 14.19 16.76 -14.00
C ALA A 467 13.43 16.03 -15.13
N ILE A 468 12.10 15.93 -15.05
CA ILE A 468 11.27 15.29 -16.09
C ILE A 468 11.45 15.97 -17.46
N VAL A 469 11.45 17.30 -17.48
CA VAL A 469 11.60 18.06 -18.73
C VAL A 469 13.02 17.96 -19.27
N PHE A 470 14.02 18.31 -18.46
CA PHE A 470 15.39 18.46 -18.93
C PHE A 470 16.09 17.13 -19.17
N PHE A 471 15.70 16.04 -18.50
CA PHE A 471 16.29 14.72 -18.77
C PHE A 471 15.69 14.03 -20.00
N SER A 472 14.65 14.63 -20.58
CA SER A 472 14.13 14.24 -21.90
C SER A 472 14.93 14.89 -23.05
N PHE A 473 15.88 15.77 -22.77
CA PHE A 473 16.70 16.42 -23.81
C PHE A 473 17.76 15.47 -24.37
N PRO A 474 18.22 15.68 -25.61
CA PRO A 474 19.31 14.91 -26.18
C PRO A 474 20.64 15.23 -25.48
N TYR A 475 21.43 14.18 -25.20
CA TYR A 475 22.73 14.28 -24.53
C TYR A 475 23.83 14.85 -25.44
N GLN A 476 23.66 14.76 -26.76
CA GLN A 476 24.63 15.21 -27.74
C GLN A 476 23.93 15.86 -28.95
N MET A 477 24.62 16.84 -29.55
CA MET A 477 24.23 17.58 -30.74
C MET A 477 25.35 17.47 -31.81
N PRO A 478 25.01 17.38 -33.10
CA PRO A 478 23.66 17.30 -33.66
C PRO A 478 22.96 15.96 -33.36
N VAL A 479 21.63 16.00 -33.26
CA VAL A 479 20.81 14.80 -33.02
C VAL A 479 20.76 13.95 -34.29
N THR A 480 21.04 12.66 -34.12
CA THR A 480 20.92 11.60 -35.12
C THR A 480 19.94 10.54 -34.60
N VAL A 481 19.43 9.70 -35.48
CA VAL A 481 18.49 8.61 -35.10
C VAL A 481 19.08 7.69 -34.04
N SER A 482 20.41 7.49 -34.04
CA SER A 482 21.13 6.62 -33.12
C SER A 482 21.46 7.24 -31.76
N ASN A 483 21.57 8.58 -31.65
CA ASN A 483 21.91 9.27 -30.39
C ASN A 483 20.74 10.03 -29.75
N MET A 484 19.58 10.07 -30.40
CA MET A 484 18.39 10.74 -29.87
C MET A 484 17.91 10.08 -28.58
N ASN A 485 17.53 10.90 -27.60
CA ASN A 485 16.89 10.46 -26.38
C ASN A 485 15.38 10.29 -26.62
N TYR A 486 14.92 9.05 -26.81
CA TYR A 486 13.50 8.76 -27.07
C TYR A 486 12.64 8.65 -25.81
N THR A 487 13.12 9.17 -24.67
CA THR A 487 12.39 9.12 -23.39
C THR A 487 10.99 9.71 -23.50
N CYS A 488 10.83 10.86 -24.15
CA CYS A 488 9.52 11.50 -24.30
C CYS A 488 8.52 10.61 -25.08
N VAL A 489 8.99 9.83 -26.06
CA VAL A 489 8.17 8.91 -26.86
C VAL A 489 7.74 7.71 -26.01
N VAL A 490 8.67 7.12 -25.28
CA VAL A 490 8.38 5.96 -24.41
C VAL A 490 7.42 6.36 -23.28
N VAL A 491 7.69 7.48 -22.60
CA VAL A 491 6.82 7.99 -21.52
C VAL A 491 5.45 8.40 -22.06
N GLY A 492 5.38 9.15 -23.17
CA GLY A 492 4.12 9.56 -23.78
C GLY A 492 3.29 8.36 -24.26
N GLY A 493 3.93 7.37 -24.87
CA GLY A 493 3.29 6.12 -25.27
C GLY A 493 2.76 5.34 -24.07
N PHE A 494 3.55 5.23 -23.01
CA PHE A 494 3.15 4.59 -21.76
C PHE A 494 1.91 5.25 -21.14
N LEU A 495 1.92 6.58 -20.96
CA LEU A 495 0.79 7.32 -20.40
C LEU A 495 -0.47 7.21 -21.28
N THR A 496 -0.30 7.10 -22.59
CA THR A 496 -1.42 6.89 -23.52
C THR A 496 -2.03 5.50 -23.34
N ILE A 497 -1.20 4.46 -23.24
CA ILE A 497 -1.65 3.07 -22.99
C ILE A 497 -2.36 2.98 -21.64
N GLU A 498 -1.79 3.61 -20.61
CA GLU A 498 -2.38 3.69 -19.27
C GLU A 498 -3.75 4.38 -19.29
N LEU A 499 -3.89 5.50 -20.01
CA LEU A 499 -5.16 6.19 -20.14
C LEU A 499 -6.21 5.33 -20.88
N ILE A 500 -5.81 4.66 -21.97
CA ILE A 500 -6.70 3.73 -22.69
C ILE A 500 -7.12 2.59 -21.76
N TRP A 501 -6.18 2.03 -21.00
CA TRP A 501 -6.45 0.96 -20.06
C TRP A 501 -7.40 1.43 -18.95
N TRP A 502 -7.24 2.64 -18.44
CA TRP A 502 -8.19 3.26 -17.51
C TRP A 502 -9.59 3.39 -18.10
N LEU A 503 -9.74 3.78 -19.37
CA LEU A 503 -11.05 3.89 -20.01
C LEU A 503 -11.74 2.53 -20.20
N ILE A 504 -10.96 1.45 -20.35
CA ILE A 504 -11.47 0.09 -20.52
C ILE A 504 -11.78 -0.57 -19.17
N ALA A 505 -10.84 -0.49 -18.22
CA ALA A 505 -10.87 -1.21 -16.95
C ALA A 505 -11.42 -0.37 -15.78
N GLY A 506 -11.43 0.96 -15.88
CA GLY A 506 -11.84 1.90 -14.83
C GLY A 506 -13.36 2.05 -14.64
N LYS A 507 -14.18 1.20 -15.29
CA LYS A 507 -15.60 1.09 -14.92
C LYS A 507 -15.65 0.62 -13.46
N SER A 508 -16.18 1.49 -12.59
CA SER A 508 -16.21 1.26 -11.14
C SER A 508 -16.82 -0.10 -10.83
N ARG A 509 -16.21 -0.83 -9.90
CA ARG A 509 -16.81 -2.05 -9.37
C ARG A 509 -18.22 -1.75 -8.89
N THR A 510 -19.16 -2.40 -9.54
CA THR A 510 -20.56 -2.35 -9.15
C THR A 510 -20.85 -3.53 -8.24
N GLN A 511 -21.94 -3.47 -7.50
CA GLN A 511 -22.41 -4.60 -6.72
C GLN A 511 -22.57 -5.89 -7.56
N ALA A 512 -22.72 -5.78 -8.89
CA ALA A 512 -22.83 -6.91 -9.80
C ALA A 512 -21.52 -7.69 -10.01
N ASP A 513 -20.36 -7.07 -9.79
CA ASP A 513 -19.05 -7.70 -10.05
C ASP A 513 -18.65 -8.71 -8.97
N GLY A 514 -19.23 -8.59 -7.77
CA GLY A 514 -19.03 -9.53 -6.66
C GLY A 514 -19.90 -10.77 -6.72
N LEU A 515 -20.77 -10.92 -7.73
CA LEU A 515 -21.68 -12.04 -7.82
C LEU A 515 -20.96 -13.30 -8.33
N PRO A 516 -21.12 -14.46 -7.67
CA PRO A 516 -20.64 -15.73 -8.21
C PRO A 516 -21.39 -16.07 -9.51
N PRO A 517 -20.77 -16.83 -10.44
CA PRO A 517 -21.43 -17.29 -11.66
C PRO A 517 -22.75 -17.98 -11.30
N PHE A 518 -23.81 -17.65 -12.04
CA PHE A 518 -25.22 -17.92 -11.68
C PHE A 518 -25.43 -19.35 -11.15
N LYS A 519 -25.44 -19.48 -9.83
CA LYS A 519 -25.66 -20.72 -9.11
C LYS A 519 -26.65 -20.40 -8.01
N ALA A 520 -27.72 -21.18 -7.88
CA ALA A 520 -28.66 -21.01 -6.79
C ALA A 520 -27.92 -21.20 -5.46
N ILE A 521 -27.78 -20.12 -4.70
CA ILE A 521 -27.17 -20.16 -3.37
C ILE A 521 -28.32 -20.14 -2.37
N THR A 522 -28.50 -21.25 -1.67
CA THR A 522 -29.37 -21.29 -0.50
C THR A 522 -28.63 -20.64 0.65
N ILE A 523 -29.26 -19.69 1.34
CA ILE A 523 -28.76 -19.10 2.59
C ILE A 523 -29.46 -19.85 3.75
N PRO A 524 -28.84 -20.90 4.31
CA PRO A 524 -29.41 -21.62 5.45
C PRO A 524 -29.10 -20.91 6.76
N ASN A 525 -29.88 -21.22 7.81
CA ASN A 525 -29.57 -20.92 9.21
C ASN A 525 -29.66 -19.44 9.66
N VAL A 526 -30.44 -18.58 8.99
CA VAL A 526 -30.85 -17.30 9.58
C VAL A 526 -32.22 -17.48 10.23
N LYS A 527 -32.33 -17.15 11.52
CA LYS A 527 -33.59 -17.29 12.27
C LYS A 527 -34.58 -16.21 11.86
N ARG A 528 -35.86 -16.54 11.90
CA ARG A 528 -36.94 -15.61 11.54
C ARG A 528 -37.00 -14.44 12.54
N LEU A 529 -37.01 -13.19 12.06
CA LEU A 529 -37.13 -12.01 12.91
C LEU A 529 -38.54 -11.91 13.48
N SER A 530 -38.69 -11.91 14.81
CA SER A 530 -39.98 -11.79 15.51
C SER A 530 -40.05 -10.54 16.40
N LYS A 531 -41.26 -10.15 16.82
CA LYS A 531 -41.48 -9.08 17.82
C LYS A 531 -40.70 -9.39 19.09
N GLY A 532 -39.68 -8.58 19.41
CA GLY A 532 -38.84 -8.71 20.60
C GLY A 532 -37.39 -9.14 20.37
N TRP A 533 -37.01 -9.47 19.13
CA TRP A 533 -35.61 -9.71 18.77
C TRP A 533 -34.82 -8.41 18.62
N ASP A 534 -33.53 -8.44 18.98
CA ASP A 534 -32.61 -7.34 18.70
C ASP A 534 -32.33 -7.26 17.19
N LEU A 535 -32.88 -6.21 16.57
CA LEU A 535 -32.75 -5.94 15.15
C LEU A 535 -31.29 -5.90 14.71
N LYS A 536 -30.39 -5.37 15.56
CA LYS A 536 -28.95 -5.30 15.26
C LYS A 536 -28.28 -6.67 15.25
N CYS A 537 -28.69 -7.56 16.14
CA CYS A 537 -28.17 -8.94 16.15
C CYS A 537 -28.61 -9.69 14.88
N TRP A 538 -29.87 -9.53 14.47
CA TRP A 538 -30.37 -10.16 13.26
C TRP A 538 -29.75 -9.56 11.98
N GLU A 539 -29.56 -8.24 11.95
CA GLU A 539 -28.82 -7.50 10.92
C GLU A 539 -27.40 -8.08 10.75
N SER A 540 -26.70 -8.29 11.87
CA SER A 540 -25.37 -8.91 11.91
C SER A 540 -25.37 -10.35 11.40
N ASP A 541 -26.38 -11.17 11.73
CA ASP A 541 -26.49 -12.55 11.27
C ASP A 541 -26.68 -12.62 9.74
N ILE A 542 -27.46 -11.70 9.16
CA ILE A 542 -27.61 -11.58 7.71
C ILE A 542 -26.30 -11.19 7.05
N HIS A 543 -25.63 -10.16 7.58
CA HIS A 543 -24.33 -9.75 7.07
C HIS A 543 -23.31 -10.89 7.12
N LEU A 544 -23.29 -11.66 8.21
CA LEU A 544 -22.42 -12.83 8.37
C LEU A 544 -22.75 -13.93 7.37
N ALA A 545 -24.04 -14.24 7.17
CA ALA A 545 -24.50 -15.25 6.24
C ALA A 545 -24.12 -14.93 4.78
N LEU A 546 -24.22 -13.66 4.39
CA LEU A 546 -23.81 -13.16 3.07
C LEU A 546 -22.29 -13.10 2.93
N ARG A 547 -21.59 -12.63 3.97
CA ARG A 547 -20.11 -12.57 4.00
C ARG A 547 -19.49 -13.95 3.86
N ASN A 548 -20.01 -14.97 4.55
CA ASN A 548 -19.57 -16.37 4.44
C ASN A 548 -19.68 -16.96 3.04
N ARG A 549 -20.38 -16.28 2.13
CA ARG A 549 -20.57 -16.68 0.74
C ARG A 549 -19.91 -15.71 -0.25
N ASN A 550 -19.09 -14.77 0.23
CA ASN A 550 -18.50 -13.66 -0.54
C ASN A 550 -19.54 -12.73 -1.19
N LEU A 551 -20.71 -12.58 -0.57
CA LEU A 551 -21.83 -11.79 -1.09
C LEU A 551 -22.06 -10.46 -0.32
N SER A 552 -21.13 -10.07 0.55
CA SER A 552 -21.24 -8.84 1.36
C SER A 552 -21.24 -7.57 0.52
N ALA A 553 -20.62 -7.61 -0.66
CA ALA A 553 -20.61 -6.50 -1.62
C ALA A 553 -22.01 -6.13 -2.13
N VAL A 554 -22.96 -7.07 -2.09
CA VAL A 554 -24.30 -6.81 -2.63
C VAL A 554 -25.08 -5.86 -1.75
N ILE A 555 -25.03 -6.01 -0.42
CA ILE A 555 -25.70 -5.11 0.55
C ILE A 555 -24.77 -3.99 1.05
N SER A 556 -23.73 -3.70 0.27
CA SER A 556 -22.77 -2.66 0.63
C SER A 556 -23.22 -1.33 0.04
N HIS A 557 -23.60 -0.39 0.91
CA HIS A 557 -23.80 1.01 0.51
C HIS A 557 -22.53 1.69 0.01
N HIS A 558 -21.37 1.07 0.21
CA HIS A 558 -20.09 1.61 -0.25
C HIS A 558 -19.82 1.29 -1.73
N LEU A 559 -20.54 0.34 -2.33
CA LEU A 559 -20.44 0.00 -3.76
C LEU A 559 -21.68 0.50 -4.50
N PRO A 560 -21.52 1.19 -5.64
CA PRO A 560 -22.64 1.67 -6.42
C PRO A 560 -23.39 0.50 -7.06
N GLN A 561 -24.71 0.67 -7.18
CA GLN A 561 -25.55 -0.24 -7.94
C GLN A 561 -25.14 -0.24 -9.43
N PRO A 562 -25.21 -1.40 -10.11
CA PRO A 562 -24.93 -1.48 -11.54
C PRO A 562 -25.95 -0.68 -12.36
N THR A 563 -25.49 0.00 -13.41
CA THR A 563 -26.37 0.64 -14.40
C THR A 563 -26.99 -0.41 -15.33
N HIS A 564 -28.11 -0.07 -15.98
CA HIS A 564 -28.79 -0.97 -16.93
C HIS A 564 -27.88 -1.49 -18.07
N ASP A 565 -26.86 -0.70 -18.45
CA ASP A 565 -25.90 -1.06 -19.50
C ASP A 565 -24.79 -2.01 -19.02
N HIS A 566 -24.78 -2.42 -17.75
CA HIS A 566 -23.75 -3.28 -17.19
C HIS A 566 -23.94 -4.75 -17.61
N ILE A 567 -22.86 -5.42 -18.01
CA ILE A 567 -22.87 -6.79 -18.57
C ILE A 567 -23.54 -7.80 -17.62
N SER A 568 -23.38 -7.59 -16.31
CA SER A 568 -23.96 -8.44 -15.25
C SER A 568 -25.24 -7.87 -14.63
N TYR A 569 -25.83 -6.81 -15.20
CA TYR A 569 -27.02 -6.15 -14.64
C TYR A 569 -28.20 -7.11 -14.49
N ASP A 570 -28.54 -7.85 -15.55
CA ASP A 570 -29.67 -8.79 -15.53
C ASP A 570 -29.50 -9.92 -14.50
N ASN A 571 -28.26 -10.38 -14.33
CA ASN A 571 -27.93 -11.42 -13.36
C ASN A 571 -28.03 -10.87 -11.94
N TRP A 572 -27.54 -9.66 -11.70
CA TRP A 572 -27.68 -8.97 -10.43
C TRP A 572 -29.14 -8.67 -10.10
N LEU A 573 -29.95 -8.24 -11.07
CA LEU A 573 -31.37 -7.96 -10.87
C LEU A 573 -32.12 -9.22 -10.45
N LYS A 574 -31.94 -10.34 -11.17
CA LYS A 574 -32.54 -11.63 -10.83
C LYS A 574 -32.09 -12.13 -9.45
N TRP A 575 -30.81 -11.99 -9.14
CA TRP A 575 -30.25 -12.41 -7.87
C TRP A 575 -30.77 -11.54 -6.71
N SER A 576 -30.79 -10.22 -6.88
CA SER A 576 -31.30 -9.23 -5.91
C SER A 576 -32.76 -9.52 -5.59
N GLN A 577 -33.58 -9.83 -6.60
CA GLN A 577 -34.97 -10.26 -6.39
C GLN A 577 -35.10 -11.56 -5.57
N LEU A 578 -34.19 -12.52 -5.75
CA LEU A 578 -34.19 -13.76 -4.97
C LEU A 578 -33.80 -13.51 -3.51
N VAL A 579 -32.78 -12.68 -3.28
CA VAL A 579 -32.37 -12.31 -1.91
C VAL A 579 -33.43 -11.46 -1.23
N ASN A 580 -34.05 -10.52 -1.94
CA ASN A 580 -35.20 -9.76 -1.43
C ASN A 580 -36.34 -10.72 -1.00
N LYS A 581 -36.75 -11.66 -1.86
CA LYS A 581 -37.74 -12.69 -1.50
C LYS A 581 -37.33 -13.52 -0.28
N TRP A 582 -36.06 -13.90 -0.20
CA TRP A 582 -35.54 -14.65 0.95
C TRP A 582 -35.58 -13.80 2.22
N LEU A 583 -35.19 -12.52 2.17
CA LEU A 583 -35.28 -11.60 3.31
C LEU A 583 -36.71 -11.47 3.80
N ILE A 584 -37.68 -11.22 2.90
CA ILE A 584 -39.10 -11.12 3.23
C ILE A 584 -39.63 -12.41 3.88
N HIS A 585 -39.25 -13.58 3.37
CA HIS A 585 -39.70 -14.87 3.92
C HIS A 585 -39.15 -15.13 5.34
N ASN A 586 -37.99 -14.56 5.67
CA ASN A 586 -37.37 -14.67 7.00
C ASN A 586 -37.88 -13.62 8.00
N LEU A 587 -38.92 -12.86 7.66
CA LEU A 587 -39.59 -11.94 8.57
C LEU A 587 -40.89 -12.55 9.11
N ASP A 588 -41.26 -12.20 10.34
CA ASP A 588 -42.57 -12.55 10.88
C ASP A 588 -43.71 -11.97 10.04
N GLY A 589 -44.88 -12.61 10.06
CA GLY A 589 -46.00 -12.32 9.16
C GLY A 589 -46.43 -10.86 9.17
N GLY A 590 -46.42 -10.21 10.35
CA GLY A 590 -46.74 -8.77 10.46
C GLY A 590 -45.73 -7.85 9.76
N PHE A 591 -44.44 -8.18 9.82
CA PHE A 591 -43.38 -7.42 9.14
C PHE A 591 -43.31 -7.70 7.65
N ALA A 592 -43.51 -8.97 7.27
CA ALA A 592 -43.59 -9.37 5.88
C ALA A 592 -44.73 -8.62 5.16
N ILE A 593 -45.92 -8.52 5.78
CA ILE A 593 -47.05 -7.76 5.22
C ILE A 593 -46.73 -6.26 5.08
N LEU A 594 -46.05 -5.67 6.08
CA LEU A 594 -45.63 -4.27 6.03
C LEU A 594 -44.67 -4.03 4.84
N LEU A 595 -43.65 -4.87 4.69
CA LEU A 595 -42.71 -4.76 3.56
C LEU A 595 -43.35 -5.10 2.22
N GLU A 596 -44.26 -6.08 2.17
CA GLU A 596 -45.04 -6.40 0.98
C GLU A 596 -45.88 -5.21 0.51
N SER A 597 -46.40 -4.39 1.43
CA SER A 597 -47.17 -3.20 1.08
C SER A 597 -46.31 -2.05 0.51
N ILE A 598 -45.01 -2.01 0.83
CA ILE A 598 -44.06 -0.99 0.36
C ILE A 598 -43.23 -1.52 -0.83
N ARG A 599 -43.27 -2.83 -1.10
CA ARG A 599 -42.52 -3.52 -2.17
C ARG A 599 -42.57 -2.86 -3.56
N PRO A 600 -43.69 -2.30 -4.06
CA PRO A 600 -43.71 -1.64 -5.37
C PRO A 600 -42.79 -0.43 -5.48
N TYR A 601 -42.28 0.07 -4.35
CA TYR A 601 -41.41 1.24 -4.25
C TYR A 601 -39.96 0.88 -3.88
N LEU A 602 -39.64 -0.41 -3.69
CA LEU A 602 -38.35 -0.89 -3.16
C LEU A 602 -37.82 -2.00 -4.09
N ASP A 603 -37.08 -1.61 -5.12
CA ASP A 603 -36.72 -2.53 -6.21
C ASP A 603 -35.42 -3.33 -5.95
N LEU A 604 -34.91 -3.32 -4.72
CA LEU A 604 -33.56 -3.82 -4.39
C LEU A 604 -33.43 -4.51 -3.02
N ALA A 605 -32.60 -5.56 -2.95
CA ALA A 605 -32.32 -6.29 -1.71
C ALA A 605 -31.74 -5.39 -0.61
N ASP A 606 -30.86 -4.47 -0.98
CA ASP A 606 -30.25 -3.47 -0.10
C ASP A 606 -31.27 -2.53 0.52
N GLU A 607 -32.21 -2.07 -0.29
CA GLU A 607 -33.27 -1.17 0.14
C GLU A 607 -34.25 -1.89 1.04
N THR A 608 -34.53 -3.17 0.77
CA THR A 608 -35.35 -4.02 1.64
C THR A 608 -34.66 -4.23 2.98
N TYR A 609 -33.36 -4.50 2.98
CA TYR A 609 -32.56 -4.65 4.18
C TYR A 609 -32.49 -3.36 5.01
N LEU A 610 -32.24 -2.23 4.35
CA LEU A 610 -32.28 -0.90 4.96
C LEU A 610 -33.64 -0.58 5.56
N ALA A 611 -34.72 -0.86 4.82
CA ALA A 611 -36.07 -0.66 5.30
C ALA A 611 -36.32 -1.50 6.57
N ILE A 612 -35.89 -2.76 6.58
CA ILE A 612 -35.99 -3.61 7.78
C ILE A 612 -35.19 -3.02 8.95
N ARG A 613 -33.97 -2.55 8.70
CA ARG A 613 -33.13 -1.89 9.73
C ARG A 613 -33.80 -0.62 10.28
N ASP A 614 -34.50 0.12 9.43
CA ASP A 614 -35.14 1.38 9.80
C ASP A 614 -36.53 1.17 10.45
N LEU A 615 -37.09 -0.06 10.44
CA LEU A 615 -38.32 -0.45 11.16
C LEU A 615 -38.16 -0.53 12.70
N ARG A 616 -37.38 0.36 13.31
CA ARG A 616 -37.33 0.47 14.78
C ARG A 616 -38.74 0.64 15.31
N PHE A 617 -39.18 -0.32 16.11
CA PHE A 617 -40.38 -0.13 16.92
C PHE A 617 -40.19 1.15 17.74
N PRO A 618 -41.19 2.05 17.81
CA PRO A 618 -41.12 3.19 18.72
C PRO A 618 -40.72 2.68 20.10
N ASP A 619 -39.69 3.32 20.66
CA ASP A 619 -38.92 2.84 21.78
C ASP A 619 -39.82 2.33 22.92
N LYS A 620 -39.50 1.15 23.46
CA LYS A 620 -40.08 0.68 24.74
C LYS A 620 -39.87 1.68 25.89
N GLU A 621 -39.03 2.71 25.71
CA GLU A 621 -38.91 3.83 26.62
C GLU A 621 -40.16 4.74 26.65
N ASP A 622 -40.91 4.87 25.54
CA ASP A 622 -42.15 5.66 25.53
C ASP A 622 -43.28 4.96 26.31
N ILE A 623 -43.33 3.63 26.28
CA ILE A 623 -44.31 2.85 27.07
C ILE A 623 -44.01 2.95 28.56
N VAL A 624 -42.73 2.92 28.96
CA VAL A 624 -42.32 3.08 30.38
C VAL A 624 -42.48 4.54 30.83
N SER A 625 -42.23 5.51 29.97
CA SER A 625 -42.50 6.95 30.17
C SER A 625 -44.01 7.23 30.34
N GLU A 626 -44.86 6.62 29.52
CA GLU A 626 -46.31 6.65 29.70
C GLU A 626 -46.71 5.90 30.97
N PHE A 627 -46.12 4.75 31.30
CA PHE A 627 -46.41 3.99 32.52
C PHE A 627 -46.07 4.78 33.80
N ILE A 628 -44.96 5.50 33.80
CA ILE A 628 -44.54 6.36 34.92
C ILE A 628 -45.45 7.61 35.01
N LYS A 629 -45.88 8.19 33.88
CA LYS A 629 -46.91 9.23 33.85
C LYS A 629 -48.26 8.71 34.36
N LEU A 630 -48.63 7.48 34.00
CA LEU A 630 -49.88 6.80 34.36
C LEU A 630 -49.96 6.48 35.86
N TRP A 631 -48.84 6.10 36.49
CA TRP A 631 -48.76 5.79 37.93
C TRP A 631 -48.68 7.04 38.83
N SER A 632 -48.44 8.22 38.23
CA SER A 632 -48.28 9.49 38.96
C SER A 632 -49.58 10.28 39.18
N MET A 633 -50.73 9.75 38.73
CA MET A 633 -52.03 10.43 38.83
C MET A 633 -52.54 10.53 40.27
N ARG A 634 -52.29 11.67 40.90
CA ARG A 634 -52.87 12.01 42.21
C ARG A 634 -54.19 12.78 42.06
N ARG A 635 -55.16 12.49 42.92
CA ARG A 635 -56.53 13.08 42.95
C ARG A 635 -56.59 14.62 42.80
N HIS A 636 -55.60 15.34 43.31
CA HIS A 636 -55.58 16.81 43.27
C HIS A 636 -55.31 17.41 41.88
N HIS A 637 -54.89 16.61 40.90
CA HIS A 637 -54.66 17.06 39.52
C HIS A 637 -55.93 17.13 38.67
N PHE A 638 -57.11 16.83 39.26
CA PHE A 638 -58.38 16.82 38.55
C PHE A 638 -59.40 17.73 39.25
N HIS A 639 -60.02 18.63 38.50
CA HIS A 639 -60.99 19.61 39.02
C HIS A 639 -62.32 18.99 39.47
N SER A 640 -62.62 17.74 39.10
CA SER A 640 -63.83 17.03 39.55
C SER A 640 -63.62 15.52 39.71
N ILE A 641 -64.39 14.90 40.61
CA ILE A 641 -64.39 13.45 40.84
C ILE A 641 -64.88 12.69 39.59
N ALA A 642 -65.81 13.27 38.82
CA ALA A 642 -66.31 12.68 37.58
C ALA A 642 -65.22 12.59 36.50
N ALA A 643 -64.34 13.61 36.38
CA ALA A 643 -63.21 13.58 35.45
C ALA A 643 -62.13 12.56 35.85
N TYR A 644 -61.86 12.43 37.16
CA TYR A 644 -60.94 11.44 37.70
C TYR A 644 -61.44 9.99 37.48
N VAL A 645 -62.74 9.76 37.71
CA VAL A 645 -63.37 8.43 37.52
C VAL A 645 -63.54 8.09 36.03
N GLY A 646 -63.76 9.08 35.16
CA GLY A 646 -63.79 8.90 33.70
C GLY A 646 -62.45 8.42 33.12
N ALA A 647 -61.35 9.00 33.58
CA ALA A 647 -59.99 8.57 33.20
C ALA A 647 -59.67 7.14 33.66
N TRP A 648 -60.11 6.78 34.87
CA TRP A 648 -59.96 5.42 35.43
C TRP A 648 -60.79 4.36 34.67
N ARG A 649 -62.00 4.70 34.21
CA ARG A 649 -62.86 3.77 33.44
C ARG A 649 -62.32 3.45 32.04
N ALA A 650 -61.71 4.43 31.37
CA ALA A 650 -61.06 4.21 30.07
C ALA A 650 -59.84 3.26 30.20
N GLN A 651 -59.14 3.30 31.34
CA GLN A 651 -58.02 2.40 31.65
C GLN A 651 -58.44 0.97 31.99
N TYR A 652 -59.55 0.76 32.70
CA TYR A 652 -60.05 -0.59 33.03
C TYR A 652 -60.29 -1.44 31.77
N ALA A 653 -60.70 -0.82 30.65
CA ALA A 653 -60.85 -1.51 29.37
C ALA A 653 -59.52 -2.01 28.79
N ALA A 654 -58.42 -1.28 28.98
CA ALA A 654 -57.08 -1.66 28.53
C ALA A 654 -56.45 -2.75 29.43
N THR A 655 -56.63 -2.65 30.75
CA THR A 655 -56.12 -3.65 31.71
C THR A 655 -56.87 -4.98 31.62
N LYS A 656 -58.15 -4.97 31.24
CA LYS A 656 -58.97 -6.17 31.05
C LYS A 656 -58.52 -7.03 29.86
N VAL A 657 -57.86 -6.43 28.87
CA VAL A 657 -57.25 -7.14 27.74
C VAL A 657 -55.95 -7.84 28.17
N MET A 658 -55.14 -7.21 29.03
CA MET A 658 -53.93 -7.83 29.60
C MET A 658 -54.23 -8.95 30.61
N LEU A 659 -55.25 -8.79 31.45
CA LEU A 659 -55.61 -9.79 32.48
C LEU A 659 -56.19 -11.11 31.91
N HIS A 660 -56.53 -11.16 30.62
CA HIS A 660 -56.96 -12.40 29.97
C HIS A 660 -55.81 -13.40 29.80
N GLU A 661 -54.54 -12.95 29.83
CA GLU A 661 -53.36 -13.81 29.65
C GLU A 661 -52.85 -14.45 30.96
N ILE A 662 -53.26 -13.96 32.13
CA ILE A 662 -52.77 -14.44 33.45
C ILE A 662 -53.66 -15.55 34.03
N LYS A 663 -54.63 -16.06 33.26
CA LYS A 663 -55.57 -17.09 33.72
C LYS A 663 -54.94 -18.49 33.93
N GLY A 664 -53.70 -18.68 33.49
CA GLY A 664 -52.99 -19.96 33.57
C GLY A 664 -52.15 -20.17 34.83
N GLU A 665 -51.69 -19.11 35.51
CA GLU A 665 -50.61 -19.26 36.50
C GLU A 665 -51.07 -19.22 37.97
N MET A 666 -52.26 -18.70 38.28
CA MET A 666 -52.77 -18.64 39.66
C MET A 666 -54.27 -18.96 39.76
N PRO A 667 -54.66 -20.22 39.56
CA PRO A 667 -56.07 -20.65 39.63
C PRO A 667 -56.68 -20.46 41.03
N GLU A 668 -55.89 -20.55 42.10
CA GLU A 668 -56.36 -20.37 43.49
C GLU A 668 -56.72 -18.91 43.82
N LEU A 669 -56.00 -17.93 43.24
CA LEU A 669 -56.30 -16.51 43.40
C LEU A 669 -57.58 -16.13 42.63
N CYS A 670 -57.78 -16.71 41.44
CA CYS A 670 -59.03 -16.55 40.69
C CYS A 670 -60.22 -17.23 41.39
N SER A 671 -60.04 -18.40 42.02
CA SER A 671 -61.11 -19.03 42.81
C SER A 671 -61.44 -18.25 44.07
N TYR A 672 -60.45 -17.64 44.73
CA TYR A 672 -60.66 -16.78 45.90
C TYR A 672 -61.37 -15.47 45.55
N ILE A 673 -60.99 -14.82 44.44
CA ILE A 673 -61.65 -13.60 43.95
C ILE A 673 -63.08 -13.90 43.46
N ASN A 674 -63.30 -15.03 42.77
CA ASN A 674 -64.67 -15.46 42.41
C ASN A 674 -65.51 -15.84 43.63
N TYR A 675 -64.92 -16.41 44.69
CA TYR A 675 -65.59 -16.70 45.96
C TYR A 675 -65.98 -15.41 46.71
N GLN A 676 -65.11 -14.39 46.72
CA GLN A 676 -65.39 -13.07 47.31
C GLN A 676 -66.44 -12.24 46.56
N ILE A 677 -66.60 -12.48 45.25
CA ILE A 677 -67.51 -11.72 44.40
C ILE A 677 -68.85 -12.48 44.20
N GLY A 678 -68.91 -13.77 44.55
CA GLY A 678 -70.03 -14.66 44.26
C GLY A 678 -70.94 -15.02 45.43
N ASP A 679 -71.62 -14.04 46.05
CA ASP A 679 -73.02 -14.13 46.52
C ASP A 679 -73.45 -12.76 47.11
N PRO A 680 -74.56 -12.11 46.68
CA PRO A 680 -75.02 -10.84 47.25
C PRO A 680 -75.49 -10.87 48.71
N ARG A 681 -75.35 -11.98 49.45
CA ARG A 681 -75.89 -12.13 50.82
C ARG A 681 -75.04 -13.02 51.74
N ALA A 682 -73.89 -12.55 52.20
CA ALA A 682 -73.26 -13.14 53.38
C ALA A 682 -72.47 -12.10 54.19
N THR A 683 -73.05 -11.76 55.35
CA THR A 683 -72.47 -10.95 56.42
C THR A 683 -71.43 -11.73 57.23
N SER A 684 -70.45 -10.98 57.75
CA SER A 684 -69.54 -11.26 58.88
C SER A 684 -68.17 -11.87 58.58
N GLY A 685 -67.12 -11.18 59.06
CA GLY A 685 -65.73 -11.67 59.12
C GLY A 685 -64.75 -11.05 58.12
N LYS A 686 -64.59 -9.71 58.09
CA LYS A 686 -63.51 -9.07 57.31
C LYS A 686 -62.20 -9.13 58.09
N MET A 687 -61.18 -9.73 57.48
CA MET A 687 -59.78 -9.63 57.89
C MET A 687 -59.40 -8.14 58.04
N THR A 688 -58.81 -7.76 59.16
CA THR A 688 -58.47 -6.34 59.40
C THR A 688 -57.23 -5.95 58.61
N TYR A 689 -57.07 -4.65 58.38
CA TYR A 689 -55.92 -4.10 57.67
C TYR A 689 -54.59 -4.52 58.33
N ASP A 690 -54.57 -4.66 59.66
CA ASP A 690 -53.37 -5.07 60.41
C ASP A 690 -53.02 -6.55 60.20
N GLU A 691 -54.01 -7.42 59.98
CA GLU A 691 -53.79 -8.83 59.61
C GLU A 691 -53.24 -8.94 58.17
N PHE A 692 -53.72 -8.09 57.27
CA PHE A 692 -53.21 -7.99 55.90
C PHE A 692 -51.78 -7.44 55.86
N ASP A 693 -51.49 -6.37 56.62
CA ASP A 693 -50.17 -5.76 56.71
C ASP A 693 -49.14 -6.69 57.38
N GLY A 694 -49.56 -7.50 58.36
CA GLY A 694 -48.73 -8.53 58.99
C GLY A 694 -48.30 -9.64 58.02
N ILE A 695 -49.19 -10.09 57.14
CA ILE A 695 -48.90 -11.13 56.12
C ILE A 695 -47.95 -10.58 55.05
N VAL A 696 -48.19 -9.35 54.58
CA VAL A 696 -47.35 -8.68 53.59
C VAL A 696 -45.94 -8.45 54.14
N ASN A 697 -45.80 -8.00 55.39
CA ASN A 697 -44.49 -7.78 56.02
C ASN A 697 -43.76 -9.10 56.37
N GLY A 698 -44.49 -10.19 56.65
CA GLY A 698 -43.91 -11.52 56.83
C GLY A 698 -43.30 -12.10 55.55
N ILE A 699 -43.98 -11.90 54.41
CA ILE A 699 -43.48 -12.30 53.09
C ILE A 699 -42.24 -11.48 52.70
N LEU A 700 -42.26 -10.18 52.97
CA LEU A 700 -41.12 -9.29 52.69
C LEU A 700 -39.86 -9.62 53.51
N ARG A 701 -39.99 -10.07 54.77
CA ARG A 701 -38.85 -10.52 55.61
C ARG A 701 -38.26 -11.88 55.21
N THR A 702 -38.95 -12.65 54.40
CA THR A 702 -38.47 -13.97 53.96
C THR A 702 -37.69 -13.88 52.64
N PHE A 703 -37.84 -12.77 51.91
CA PHE A 703 -37.21 -12.53 50.61
C PHE A 703 -36.15 -11.41 50.59
N PHE A 704 -35.93 -10.70 51.71
CA PHE A 704 -34.89 -9.68 51.87
C PHE A 704 -34.19 -9.76 53.22
#